data_AF-A0A2T5LYN5-F1
#
_entry.id   AF-A0A2T5LYN5-F1
#
_cell.length_a   1.000
_cell.length_b   1.000
_cell.length_c   1.000
_cell.angle_alpha   90.00
_cell.angle_beta   90.00
_cell.angle_gamma   90.00
#
_symmetry.space_group_name_H-M   'P 1'
#
loop_
_entity.id
_entity.type
_entity.pdbx_description
1 polymer ?
#
loop_
_entity_poly.entity_id
_entity_poly.type
_entity_poly.pdbx_seq_one_letter_code
_entity_poly.pdbx_strand_id
1 'polypeptide(L)'
;MGSNKIWLRAETKPAEARSALTPTTCKTLMDAGYEVIVERSTQRIFDDEEFTKIGAPLVEEGSWVKDAPKDAYILGLKELPEDDFPLEHVHISFAHCYKQQGGWEKVLSRWPRGGGTLLDLEFLTDEVGRRVAAFGYSAGYAGAALAVKNWAWQLTHPEGQLLPGETPYANQDLLIASVKESLEAGKKQSGKSPKILVIGALGRCGKGAVQLAKDVGIPASDIIEWDLAETKKGGPFKEIVEDADIFVNCIYLSSKIPHFVNVDTLNTPSRRLSVICDVSADTTNPNNPIPVYDITTTFDKPTVPVTLPSGTNGTPLSVISIDHLPSLLPRESSEMFSEALMPSLLQLKDRENARVWKQAEDLFNEKEKTTTVAAYAAGASLAAVALFYVFGPNYTIDGDESTGNDRKKNIVGLANPANDCFINSVLQALAGLGDLRLYLIRELHRRELDGPEVYNQIPDPNELSREVKPDRIRELQQGTITRALKEMLDRLNERPIYKKTISARSFIQALEYAYRTRISRNQQDAQEFLQIVAERLSDEYHAGVKARQRAKNNALEPSPPEANQEAPSAKSPSMEMEVQVDDGTEAGLPAIIDTKLKEIDSEYGFPFEGKMESQIECQFCRYQYKPNQTSFVNLTLQVPQKNSTTLSACFDGLLKTEYIDDFRCDKCRLQHALEVKSRELAKSRSEKDRASLEVEIKKIQTALAIDPESSLDGVTLPPAETAPKRKIARHMRITVFPKVIAIHLSRSIFDRSSSTKNAAKVSFPERLPLGGILSQKYFKLLAIVCHKGSHNSGHYESFRRNHLYPPFSTPDVFSSYAQSRGTSENPSRVPSPYLAARTTLDTELPGLSISTPPDFSPSTPHLNASSIPSPRPTTSSSRVSFQSTHSRSSTSKQNLSPTLAARSSSLEIGRLSRSASRTSLAAAGRNTPTSGLETAASRLRRRRKPVDRWWRISDEKIKECKTSDVLGMQKEVYLLFYEMEKPNNGPEFSKGP
;
A
#
# COMPACT_ATOMS: atom_id res chain seq x y z
N MET A 1 21.51 40.07 10.42
CA MET A 1 22.28 39.73 11.63
C MET A 1 21.38 38.82 12.43
N GLY A 2 21.78 37.57 12.62
CA GLY A 2 21.01 36.61 13.39
C GLY A 2 21.02 36.95 14.89
N SER A 3 20.04 36.41 15.61
CA SER A 3 19.99 36.52 17.06
C SER A 3 21.20 35.86 17.73
N ASN A 4 21.58 36.38 18.90
CA ASN A 4 22.55 35.77 19.81
C ASN A 4 21.89 34.99 20.96
N LYS A 5 20.55 34.94 21.04
CA LYS A 5 19.81 34.33 22.16
C LYS A 5 19.42 32.89 21.88
N ILE A 6 19.72 32.00 22.82
CA ILE A 6 19.35 30.59 22.79
C ILE A 6 18.62 30.27 24.09
N TRP A 7 17.46 29.62 23.99
CA TRP A 7 16.65 29.19 25.13
C TRP A 7 16.60 27.66 25.12
N LEU A 8 17.33 27.03 26.05
CA LEU A 8 17.33 25.58 26.21
C LEU A 8 16.07 25.18 26.97
N ARG A 9 15.04 24.73 26.25
CA ARG A 9 13.80 24.26 26.88
C ARG A 9 14.01 22.97 27.69
N ALA A 10 13.12 22.72 28.63
CA ALA A 10 13.00 21.41 29.26
C ALA A 10 12.43 20.38 28.27
N GLU A 11 12.80 19.10 28.42
CA GLU A 11 12.13 18.01 27.70
C GLU A 11 10.87 17.58 28.43
N THR A 12 9.77 17.48 27.70
CA THR A 12 8.45 17.06 28.22
C THR A 12 8.11 15.61 27.85
N LYS A 13 9.00 14.93 27.11
CA LYS A 13 8.80 13.55 26.70
C LYS A 13 9.19 12.61 27.84
N PRO A 14 8.30 11.72 28.32
CA PRO A 14 8.60 10.81 29.42
C PRO A 14 9.89 10.03 29.20
N ALA A 15 10.72 9.93 30.26
CA ALA A 15 12.03 9.28 30.28
C ALA A 15 13.10 9.85 29.32
N GLU A 16 12.88 11.00 28.67
CA GLU A 16 13.92 11.68 27.89
C GLU A 16 14.84 12.53 28.79
N ALA A 17 15.81 11.88 29.42
CA ALA A 17 16.76 12.53 30.32
C ALA A 17 17.94 13.24 29.60
N ARG A 18 18.04 13.12 28.27
CA ARG A 18 19.05 13.81 27.46
C ARG A 18 18.74 15.30 27.31
N SER A 19 19.75 16.07 26.91
CA SER A 19 19.64 17.50 26.62
C SER A 19 20.31 17.85 25.29
N ALA A 20 19.79 18.88 24.60
CA ALA A 20 20.41 19.40 23.37
C ALA A 20 21.65 20.28 23.63
N LEU A 21 21.76 20.84 24.85
CA LEU A 21 22.99 21.43 25.38
C LEU A 21 23.33 20.81 26.74
N THR A 22 24.61 20.64 26.97
CA THR A 22 25.21 20.26 28.25
C THR A 22 25.79 21.51 28.94
N PRO A 23 26.18 21.46 30.22
CA PRO A 23 26.89 22.57 30.85
C PRO A 23 28.18 22.93 30.10
N THR A 24 28.95 21.92 29.67
CA THR A 24 30.18 22.06 28.88
C THR A 24 29.96 22.86 27.60
N THR A 25 28.95 22.49 26.82
CA THR A 25 28.65 23.08 25.50
C THR A 25 27.86 24.38 25.59
N CYS A 26 27.01 24.54 26.62
CA CYS A 26 26.38 25.81 26.99
C CYS A 26 27.45 26.87 27.28
N LYS A 27 28.48 26.52 28.07
CA LYS A 27 29.60 27.41 28.38
C LYS A 27 30.37 27.82 27.12
N THR A 28 30.63 26.89 26.20
CA THR A 28 31.24 27.20 24.90
C THR A 28 30.45 28.25 24.10
N LEU A 29 29.11 28.18 24.10
CA LEU A 29 28.26 29.19 23.45
C LEU A 29 28.29 30.53 24.17
N MET A 30 28.22 30.54 25.51
CA MET A 30 28.31 31.77 26.30
C MET A 30 29.65 32.48 26.08
N ASP A 31 30.77 31.75 26.02
CA ASP A 31 32.10 32.31 25.77
C ASP A 31 32.28 32.76 24.30
N ALA A 32 31.54 32.16 23.36
CA ALA A 32 31.34 32.69 22.01
C ALA A 32 30.34 33.86 21.94
N GLY A 33 29.91 34.40 23.09
CA GLY A 33 29.05 35.57 23.23
C GLY A 33 27.59 35.33 22.85
N TYR A 34 27.05 34.12 23.05
CA TYR A 34 25.61 33.86 22.98
C TYR A 34 24.95 34.06 24.35
N GLU A 35 23.75 34.64 24.36
CA GLU A 35 22.89 34.72 25.54
C GLU A 35 22.14 33.40 25.69
N VAL A 36 22.65 32.48 26.50
CA VAL A 36 22.04 31.15 26.71
C VAL A 36 21.25 31.13 28.01
N ILE A 37 19.92 31.03 27.91
CA ILE A 37 18.97 30.85 29.02
C ILE A 37 18.59 29.37 29.08
N VAL A 38 18.46 28.82 30.29
CA VAL A 38 18.20 27.39 30.51
C VAL A 38 16.95 27.22 31.37
N GLU A 39 16.00 26.43 30.90
CA GLU A 39 14.87 26.02 31.74
C GLU A 39 15.33 24.99 32.76
N ARG A 40 14.85 25.14 34.01
CA ARG A 40 14.83 24.07 35.00
C ARG A 40 14.14 22.85 34.42
N SER A 41 14.59 21.65 34.76
CA SER A 41 14.00 20.43 34.21
C SER A 41 14.13 19.24 35.15
N THR A 42 13.01 18.79 35.71
CA THR A 42 12.98 17.71 36.72
C THR A 42 13.41 16.34 36.19
N GLN A 43 13.49 16.15 34.86
CA GLN A 43 13.89 14.90 34.22
C GLN A 43 15.28 14.92 33.55
N ARG A 44 15.98 16.06 33.51
CA ARG A 44 17.27 16.19 32.81
C ARG A 44 18.39 15.52 33.62
N ILE A 45 19.32 14.83 32.96
CA ILE A 45 20.48 14.18 33.60
C ILE A 45 21.55 15.15 34.15
N PHE A 46 21.44 16.44 33.81
CA PHE A 46 22.33 17.50 34.26
C PHE A 46 21.61 18.36 35.28
N ASP A 47 22.23 18.56 36.44
CA ASP A 47 21.64 19.32 37.54
C ASP A 47 21.56 20.81 37.18
N ASP A 48 20.52 21.50 37.67
CA ASP A 48 20.37 22.95 37.55
C ASP A 48 21.60 23.70 38.08
N GLU A 49 22.25 23.17 39.12
CA GLU A 49 23.49 23.68 39.69
C GLU A 49 24.67 23.60 38.72
N GLU A 50 24.72 22.67 37.77
CA GLU A 50 25.78 22.61 36.75
C GLU A 50 25.69 23.79 35.77
N PHE A 51 24.48 24.13 35.32
CA PHE A 51 24.23 25.32 34.51
C PHE A 51 24.41 26.62 35.31
N THR A 52 24.06 26.62 36.59
CA THR A 52 24.31 27.77 37.47
C THR A 52 25.81 28.04 37.66
N LYS A 53 26.64 27.00 37.83
CA LYS A 53 28.11 27.12 38.03
C LYS A 53 28.83 27.77 36.83
N ILE A 54 28.35 27.55 35.61
CA ILE A 54 28.91 28.19 34.40
C ILE A 54 28.37 29.61 34.16
N GLY A 55 27.38 30.05 34.93
CA GLY A 55 26.75 31.37 34.87
C GLY A 55 25.51 31.46 33.97
N ALA A 56 24.92 30.34 33.53
CA ALA A 56 23.71 30.36 32.70
C ALA A 56 22.48 30.72 33.55
N PRO A 57 21.65 31.72 33.15
CA PRO A 57 20.41 32.04 33.86
C PRO A 57 19.41 30.88 33.79
N LEU A 58 18.88 30.50 34.97
CA LEU A 58 17.80 29.53 35.10
C LEU A 58 16.42 30.21 35.12
N VAL A 59 15.46 29.59 34.45
CA VAL A 59 14.04 30.00 34.38
C VAL A 59 13.12 28.79 34.52
N GLU A 60 11.85 29.01 34.84
CA GLU A 60 10.91 27.92 35.14
C GLU A 60 10.60 26.99 33.95
N GLU A 61 10.21 25.75 34.25
CA GLU A 61 9.95 24.70 33.25
C GLU A 61 8.81 25.11 32.29
N GLY A 62 9.07 25.12 30.97
CA GLY A 62 8.09 25.51 29.95
C GLY A 62 7.83 27.02 29.82
N SER A 63 8.60 27.87 30.50
CA SER A 63 8.50 29.34 30.41
C SER A 63 8.72 29.89 29.00
N TRP A 64 9.40 29.16 28.11
CA TRP A 64 9.65 29.53 26.71
C TRP A 64 8.39 29.94 25.93
N VAL A 65 7.22 29.39 26.28
CA VAL A 65 5.94 29.66 25.61
C VAL A 65 5.47 31.11 25.81
N LYS A 66 5.92 31.79 26.87
CA LYS A 66 5.43 33.12 27.28
C LYS A 66 6.54 34.14 27.49
N ASP A 67 7.65 33.69 28.07
CA ASP A 67 8.68 34.57 28.63
C ASP A 67 9.92 34.66 27.74
N ALA A 68 10.08 33.75 26.77
CA ALA A 68 11.17 33.83 25.79
C ALA A 68 10.96 34.98 24.79
N PRO A 69 11.96 35.88 24.61
CA PRO A 69 11.92 36.90 23.57
C PRO A 69 11.67 36.29 22.18
N LYS A 70 10.89 36.98 21.32
CA LYS A 70 10.55 36.51 19.96
C LYS A 70 11.77 36.25 19.07
N ASP A 71 12.93 36.86 19.39
CA ASP A 71 14.20 36.64 18.70
C ASP A 71 15.03 35.48 19.26
N ALA A 72 14.59 34.78 20.32
CA ALA A 72 15.31 33.62 20.85
C ALA A 72 15.13 32.35 20.00
N TYR A 73 16.22 31.59 19.85
CA TYR A 73 16.19 30.23 19.33
C TYR A 73 15.77 29.25 20.44
N ILE A 74 14.60 28.62 20.31
CA ILE A 74 14.12 27.59 21.26
C ILE A 74 14.80 26.27 20.91
N LEU A 75 15.85 25.92 21.65
CA LEU A 75 16.65 24.73 21.45
C LEU A 75 16.17 23.63 22.40
N GLY A 76 15.85 22.47 21.84
CA GLY A 76 15.48 21.27 22.59
C GLY A 76 15.82 20.03 21.78
N LEU A 77 15.66 18.86 22.36
CA LEU A 77 15.99 17.61 21.71
C LEU A 77 14.79 16.99 21.00
N LYS A 78 13.66 16.77 21.69
CA LYS A 78 12.55 15.99 21.14
C LYS A 78 11.40 16.80 20.53
N GLU A 79 10.37 16.07 20.12
CA GLU A 79 9.10 16.63 19.69
C GLU A 79 8.45 17.45 20.82
N LEU A 80 7.67 18.47 20.45
CA LEU A 80 6.82 19.21 21.40
C LEU A 80 5.54 18.41 21.71
N PRO A 81 4.86 18.64 22.85
CA PRO A 81 3.53 18.11 23.09
C PRO A 81 2.55 18.46 21.97
N GLU A 82 1.53 17.61 21.74
CA GLU A 82 0.49 17.79 20.69
C GLU A 82 -0.50 18.95 20.96
N ASP A 83 -0.09 19.99 21.69
CA ASP A 83 -0.89 21.17 21.97
C ASP A 83 -1.18 21.99 20.70
N ASP A 84 -2.36 22.59 20.63
CA ASP A 84 -2.81 23.34 19.44
C ASP A 84 -2.54 24.86 19.52
N PHE A 85 -1.36 25.27 20.03
CA PHE A 85 -0.96 26.69 20.05
C PHE A 85 0.03 27.05 18.92
N PRO A 86 -0.08 28.27 18.32
CA PRO A 86 0.90 28.76 17.35
C PRO A 86 2.31 28.87 17.92
N LEU A 87 3.33 28.56 17.12
CA LEU A 87 4.74 28.64 17.51
C LEU A 87 5.35 29.87 16.84
N GLU A 88 5.62 30.90 17.63
CA GLU A 88 6.14 32.19 17.14
C GLU A 88 7.67 32.20 16.97
N HIS A 89 8.38 31.40 17.77
CA HIS A 89 9.84 31.38 17.80
C HIS A 89 10.45 30.42 16.77
N VAL A 90 11.75 30.61 16.52
CA VAL A 90 12.57 29.67 15.76
C VAL A 90 12.95 28.50 16.67
N HIS A 91 12.50 27.30 16.31
CA HIS A 91 12.77 26.08 17.06
C HIS A 91 13.88 25.26 16.43
N ILE A 92 14.73 24.65 17.26
CA ILE A 92 15.76 23.71 16.89
C ILE A 92 15.52 22.43 17.72
N SER A 93 14.92 21.40 17.13
CA SER A 93 14.72 20.08 17.78
C SER A 93 14.48 18.97 16.75
N PHE A 94 14.46 17.71 17.19
CA PHE A 94 13.90 16.60 16.39
C PHE A 94 12.37 16.68 16.46
N ALA A 95 11.74 17.43 15.57
CA ALA A 95 10.28 17.58 15.55
C ALA A 95 9.55 16.38 14.91
N HIS A 96 10.29 15.50 14.23
CA HIS A 96 9.78 14.25 13.66
C HIS A 96 8.48 14.43 12.84
N CYS A 97 8.44 15.45 11.97
CA CYS A 97 7.27 15.75 11.13
C CYS A 97 7.52 15.72 9.60
N TYR A 98 8.77 15.71 9.13
CA TYR A 98 9.06 15.74 7.67
C TYR A 98 8.98 14.37 6.96
N LYS A 99 8.77 13.26 7.69
CA LYS A 99 8.71 11.88 7.16
C LYS A 99 7.27 11.32 7.17
N GLN A 100 6.26 12.20 7.16
CA GLN A 100 4.82 11.87 7.21
C GLN A 100 4.40 11.02 8.44
N GLN A 101 5.02 11.25 9.59
CA GLN A 101 4.66 10.60 10.86
C GLN A 101 3.20 10.89 11.27
N GLY A 102 2.64 10.09 12.17
CA GLY A 102 1.28 10.32 12.71
C GLY A 102 1.14 11.76 13.25
N GLY A 103 0.11 12.48 12.82
CA GLY A 103 -0.15 13.85 13.26
C GLY A 103 0.72 14.96 12.65
N TRP A 104 1.69 14.63 11.77
CA TRP A 104 2.73 15.57 11.31
C TRP A 104 2.21 16.93 10.79
N GLU A 105 1.09 16.94 10.06
CA GLU A 105 0.49 18.16 9.50
C GLU A 105 0.07 19.15 10.59
N LYS A 106 -0.51 18.64 11.69
CA LYS A 106 -0.92 19.48 12.83
C LYS A 106 0.30 20.12 13.47
N VAL A 107 1.31 19.30 13.78
CA VAL A 107 2.57 19.73 14.42
C VAL A 107 3.24 20.79 13.55
N LEU A 108 3.45 20.51 12.26
CA LEU A 108 4.09 21.43 11.33
C LEU A 108 3.30 22.73 11.12
N SER A 109 1.96 22.69 11.12
CA SER A 109 1.12 23.89 10.93
C SER A 109 1.33 24.97 12.00
N ARG A 110 1.83 24.61 13.18
CA ARG A 110 1.97 25.53 14.33
C ARG A 110 2.96 26.65 14.07
N TRP A 111 4.10 26.38 13.40
CA TRP A 111 5.09 27.42 13.10
C TRP A 111 4.58 28.48 12.09
N PRO A 112 4.04 28.12 10.91
CA PRO A 112 3.43 29.11 9.99
C PRO A 112 2.28 29.91 10.61
N ARG A 113 1.54 29.32 11.57
CA ARG A 113 0.49 30.01 12.33
C ARG A 113 1.02 31.09 13.28
N GLY A 114 2.24 30.95 13.79
CA GLY A 114 2.88 31.92 14.69
C GLY A 114 3.90 32.84 14.01
N GLY A 115 4.31 32.53 12.78
CA GLY A 115 5.43 33.17 12.10
C GLY A 115 6.81 32.61 12.49
N GLY A 116 6.85 31.52 13.25
CA GLY A 116 8.08 30.84 13.63
C GLY A 116 8.68 29.97 12.52
N THR A 117 9.78 29.28 12.83
CA THR A 117 10.50 28.40 11.90
C THR A 117 10.94 27.13 12.63
N LEU A 118 10.97 25.98 11.96
CA LEU A 118 11.58 24.75 12.47
C LEU A 118 12.90 24.44 11.75
N LEU A 119 13.99 24.38 12.49
CA LEU A 119 15.31 23.93 12.03
C LEU A 119 15.54 22.50 12.55
N ASP A 120 14.92 21.52 11.91
CA ASP A 120 14.84 20.14 12.44
C ASP A 120 16.22 19.46 12.49
N LEU A 121 16.63 19.06 13.70
CA LEU A 121 17.90 18.37 13.99
C LEU A 121 18.06 17.07 13.19
N GLU A 122 16.96 16.46 12.75
CA GLU A 122 16.94 15.27 11.91
C GLU A 122 17.70 15.48 10.57
N PHE A 123 17.73 16.71 10.02
CA PHE A 123 18.16 17.00 8.65
C PHE A 123 19.39 17.91 8.51
N LEU A 124 20.07 18.28 9.61
CA LEU A 124 21.29 19.09 9.55
C LEU A 124 22.47 18.28 8.99
N THR A 125 23.03 18.69 7.85
CA THR A 125 24.07 17.92 7.12
C THR A 125 25.35 18.70 6.80
N ASP A 126 26.46 17.95 6.72
CA ASP A 126 27.74 18.40 6.16
C ASP A 126 27.70 18.52 4.63
N GLU A 127 28.81 18.93 4.03
CA GLU A 127 28.93 19.16 2.58
C GLU A 127 28.87 17.87 1.74
N VAL A 128 28.97 16.71 2.39
CA VAL A 128 28.88 15.37 1.79
C VAL A 128 27.53 14.71 2.14
N GLY A 129 26.57 15.48 2.69
CA GLY A 129 25.22 15.03 3.02
C GLY A 129 25.13 14.18 4.30
N ARG A 130 26.18 14.11 5.14
CA ARG A 130 26.20 13.33 6.37
C ARG A 130 25.61 14.15 7.52
N ARG A 131 24.77 13.54 8.36
CA ARG A 131 24.14 14.21 9.53
C ARG A 131 25.22 14.69 10.51
N VAL A 132 25.24 15.98 10.83
CA VAL A 132 26.29 16.61 11.66
C VAL A 132 26.33 15.96 13.05
N ALA A 133 25.22 16.00 13.77
CA ALA A 133 25.04 15.38 15.08
C ALA A 133 24.08 14.18 14.98
N ALA A 134 24.44 13.06 15.63
CA ALA A 134 23.58 11.88 15.72
C ALA A 134 24.08 10.94 16.83
N PHE A 135 23.17 10.36 17.61
CA PHE A 135 23.44 9.47 18.75
C PHE A 135 24.00 8.07 18.41
N GLY A 136 24.55 7.88 17.22
CA GLY A 136 24.88 6.56 16.69
C GLY A 136 25.85 5.78 17.58
N TYR A 137 26.89 6.42 18.10
CA TYR A 137 27.88 5.78 18.98
C TYR A 137 27.25 5.24 20.26
N SER A 138 26.54 6.08 21.01
CA SER A 138 25.90 5.70 22.26
C SER A 138 24.81 4.65 22.08
N ALA A 139 24.13 4.63 20.91
CA ALA A 139 23.18 3.57 20.58
C ALA A 139 23.87 2.20 20.51
N GLY A 140 25.01 2.11 19.82
CA GLY A 140 25.80 0.87 19.73
C GLY A 140 26.41 0.47 21.07
N TYR A 141 26.91 1.44 21.83
CA TYR A 141 27.50 1.24 23.17
C TYR A 141 26.45 0.65 24.13
N ALA A 142 25.27 1.26 24.23
CA ALA A 142 24.15 0.79 25.05
C ALA A 142 23.56 -0.54 24.53
N GLY A 143 23.44 -0.71 23.22
CA GLY A 143 22.95 -1.96 22.61
C GLY A 143 23.83 -3.16 22.96
N ALA A 144 25.15 -3.02 22.81
CA ALA A 144 26.10 -4.05 23.22
C ALA A 144 26.09 -4.27 24.75
N ALA A 145 25.82 -3.25 25.56
CA ALA A 145 25.75 -3.38 27.02
C ALA A 145 24.61 -4.30 27.45
N LEU A 146 23.41 -4.04 26.92
CA LEU A 146 22.25 -4.91 27.12
C LEU A 146 22.47 -6.30 26.52
N ALA A 147 23.20 -6.41 25.40
CA ALA A 147 23.49 -7.71 24.79
C ALA A 147 24.42 -8.59 25.65
N VAL A 148 25.48 -8.02 26.22
CA VAL A 148 26.39 -8.71 27.15
C VAL A 148 25.68 -9.09 28.46
N LYS A 149 24.84 -8.19 29.00
CA LYS A 149 23.99 -8.48 30.16
C LYS A 149 23.03 -9.64 29.89
N ASN A 150 22.32 -9.62 28.77
CA ASN A 150 21.38 -10.66 28.37
C ASN A 150 22.06 -12.03 28.20
N TRP A 151 23.25 -12.08 27.59
CA TRP A 151 24.03 -13.31 27.46
C TRP A 151 24.41 -13.91 28.82
N ALA A 152 24.89 -13.07 29.74
CA ALA A 152 25.21 -13.50 31.10
C ALA A 152 23.94 -13.91 31.89
N TRP A 153 22.83 -13.21 31.66
CA TRP A 153 21.54 -13.51 32.30
C TRP A 153 21.01 -14.88 31.88
N GLN A 154 20.98 -15.17 30.58
CA GLN A 154 20.58 -16.49 30.05
C GLN A 154 21.42 -17.65 30.61
N LEU A 155 22.72 -17.42 30.85
CA LEU A 155 23.63 -18.41 31.45
C LEU A 155 23.46 -18.59 32.96
N THR A 156 22.99 -17.56 33.66
CA THR A 156 22.79 -17.59 35.13
C THR A 156 21.35 -17.96 35.52
N HIS A 157 20.38 -17.80 34.61
CA HIS A 157 18.96 -18.08 34.82
C HIS A 157 18.44 -19.08 33.74
N PRO A 158 18.92 -20.34 33.75
CA PRO A 158 18.64 -21.34 32.71
C PRO A 158 17.15 -21.76 32.60
N GLU A 159 16.32 -21.37 33.58
CA GLU A 159 14.86 -21.57 33.57
C GLU A 159 14.12 -20.71 32.51
N GLY A 160 14.84 -19.89 31.74
CA GLY A 160 14.26 -19.08 30.65
C GLY A 160 13.67 -17.74 31.09
N GLN A 161 14.07 -17.23 32.26
CA GLN A 161 13.67 -15.92 32.74
C GLN A 161 14.24 -14.82 31.82
N LEU A 162 13.41 -13.88 31.37
CA LEU A 162 13.88 -12.75 30.54
C LEU A 162 14.76 -11.79 31.34
N LEU A 163 15.67 -11.07 30.67
CA LEU A 163 16.46 -10.01 31.29
C LEU A 163 15.50 -8.97 31.93
N PRO A 164 15.68 -8.59 33.21
CA PRO A 164 14.85 -7.60 33.88
C PRO A 164 14.96 -6.21 33.23
N GLY A 165 14.05 -5.32 33.60
CA GLY A 165 14.09 -3.93 33.16
C GLY A 165 15.35 -3.19 33.65
N GLU A 166 15.89 -2.33 32.80
CA GLU A 166 17.07 -1.51 33.08
C GLU A 166 16.68 -0.03 33.18
N THR A 167 17.43 0.75 33.96
CA THR A 167 17.23 2.21 34.08
C THR A 167 18.41 2.98 33.48
N PRO A 168 18.23 4.26 33.10
CA PRO A 168 19.35 5.10 32.65
C PRO A 168 20.46 5.22 33.70
N TYR A 169 21.71 5.11 33.25
CA TYR A 169 22.90 5.20 34.09
C TYR A 169 23.36 6.65 34.21
N ALA A 170 23.81 7.04 35.40
CA ALA A 170 24.26 8.41 35.67
C ALA A 170 25.58 8.78 34.95
N ASN A 171 26.39 7.77 34.60
CA ASN A 171 27.60 7.89 33.79
C ASN A 171 28.03 6.53 33.20
N GLN A 172 29.00 6.57 32.28
CA GLN A 172 29.56 5.40 31.59
C GLN A 172 30.24 4.40 32.53
N ASP A 173 30.95 4.86 33.57
CA ASP A 173 31.68 3.98 34.50
C ASP A 173 30.73 3.05 35.28
N LEU A 174 29.56 3.55 35.69
CA LEU A 174 28.53 2.76 36.35
C LEU A 174 27.93 1.70 35.40
N LEU A 175 27.75 2.01 34.11
CA LEU A 175 27.33 1.02 33.13
C LEU A 175 28.42 -0.03 32.92
N ILE A 176 29.68 0.39 32.73
CA ILE A 176 30.83 -0.51 32.58
C ILE A 176 30.93 -1.45 33.79
N ALA A 177 30.76 -0.94 35.02
CA ALA A 177 30.80 -1.74 36.24
C ALA A 177 29.68 -2.80 36.27
N SER A 178 28.43 -2.42 35.99
CA SER A 178 27.28 -3.33 35.98
C SER A 178 27.37 -4.39 34.86
N VAL A 179 27.88 -4.01 33.68
CA VAL A 179 28.13 -4.96 32.58
C VAL A 179 29.31 -5.88 32.90
N LYS A 180 30.37 -5.40 33.58
CA LYS A 180 31.49 -6.25 34.06
C LYS A 180 31.03 -7.28 35.09
N GLU A 181 30.24 -6.87 36.08
CA GLU A 181 29.66 -7.77 37.07
C GLU A 181 28.85 -8.90 36.40
N SER A 182 27.97 -8.51 35.46
CA SER A 182 27.20 -9.45 34.64
C SER A 182 28.10 -10.38 33.82
N LEU A 183 29.06 -9.82 33.08
CA LEU A 183 30.00 -10.57 32.24
C LEU A 183 30.83 -11.59 33.05
N GLU A 184 31.31 -11.23 34.25
CA GLU A 184 32.03 -12.16 35.12
C GLU A 184 31.12 -13.26 35.72
N ALA A 185 29.83 -12.99 35.93
CA ALA A 185 28.86 -14.03 36.26
C ALA A 185 28.63 -15.00 35.09
N GLY A 186 28.47 -14.49 33.87
CA GLY A 186 28.35 -15.31 32.65
C GLY A 186 29.62 -16.13 32.32
N LYS A 187 30.81 -15.54 32.51
CA LYS A 187 32.11 -16.23 32.40
C LYS A 187 32.24 -17.39 33.37
N LYS A 188 31.80 -17.23 34.63
CA LYS A 188 31.83 -18.31 35.64
C LYS A 188 30.96 -19.51 35.26
N GLN A 189 29.83 -19.30 34.59
CA GLN A 189 28.94 -20.38 34.15
C GLN A 189 29.38 -21.03 32.83
N SER A 190 29.89 -20.24 31.88
CA SER A 190 30.27 -20.74 30.53
C SER A 190 31.73 -21.16 30.39
N GLY A 191 32.61 -20.79 31.34
CA GLY A 191 34.05 -21.03 31.28
C GLY A 191 34.82 -20.18 30.26
N LYS A 192 34.16 -19.19 29.62
CA LYS A 192 34.75 -18.38 28.54
C LYS A 192 34.16 -16.96 28.46
N SER A 193 34.80 -16.08 27.70
CA SER A 193 34.18 -14.84 27.22
C SER A 193 33.16 -15.13 26.11
N PRO A 194 32.14 -14.27 25.92
CA PRO A 194 31.30 -14.31 24.72
C PRO A 194 32.09 -13.83 23.50
N LYS A 195 31.90 -14.50 22.35
CA LYS A 195 32.25 -13.91 21.05
C LYS A 195 31.16 -12.97 20.57
N ILE A 196 31.52 -11.72 20.26
CA ILE A 196 30.61 -10.70 19.75
C ILE A 196 30.93 -10.42 18.29
N LEU A 197 29.94 -10.57 17.40
CA LEU A 197 30.03 -10.15 16.00
C LEU A 197 29.27 -8.83 15.82
N VAL A 198 29.93 -7.82 15.27
CA VAL A 198 29.36 -6.48 15.01
C VAL A 198 29.36 -6.21 13.51
N ILE A 199 28.18 -6.10 12.89
CA ILE A 199 28.04 -5.70 11.47
C ILE A 199 27.83 -4.18 11.38
N GLY A 200 28.64 -3.52 10.55
CA GLY A 200 28.73 -2.05 10.47
C GLY A 200 29.78 -1.46 11.41
N ALA A 201 30.82 -2.25 11.74
CA ALA A 201 31.85 -1.94 12.73
C ALA A 201 32.58 -0.60 12.48
N LEU A 202 32.73 -0.17 11.22
CA LEU A 202 33.45 1.08 10.89
C LEU A 202 32.58 2.34 11.09
N GLY A 203 31.26 2.17 11.14
CA GLY A 203 30.28 3.25 11.38
C GLY A 203 30.30 3.78 12.82
N ARG A 204 29.65 4.93 13.05
CA ARG A 204 29.52 5.53 14.40
C ARG A 204 28.99 4.52 15.42
N CYS A 205 27.97 3.75 15.04
CA CYS A 205 27.31 2.77 15.89
C CYS A 205 28.15 1.51 16.14
N GLY A 206 28.75 0.93 15.09
CA GLY A 206 29.66 -0.20 15.23
C GLY A 206 30.81 0.08 16.19
N LYS A 207 31.44 1.26 16.06
CA LYS A 207 32.50 1.72 16.98
C LYS A 207 32.06 1.79 18.44
N GLY A 208 30.82 2.21 18.73
CA GLY A 208 30.29 2.21 20.09
C GLY A 208 30.14 0.80 20.66
N ALA A 209 29.55 -0.12 19.90
CA ALA A 209 29.40 -1.53 20.30
C ALA A 209 30.76 -2.23 20.53
N VAL A 210 31.71 -1.98 19.61
CA VAL A 210 33.08 -2.48 19.67
C VAL A 210 33.86 -1.88 20.86
N GLN A 211 33.68 -0.59 21.16
CA GLN A 211 34.39 0.06 22.26
C GLN A 211 33.89 -0.44 23.62
N LEU A 212 32.57 -0.57 23.83
CA LEU A 212 32.05 -1.18 25.06
C LEU A 212 32.62 -2.59 25.25
N ALA A 213 32.62 -3.44 24.22
CA ALA A 213 33.17 -4.80 24.33
C ALA A 213 34.64 -4.79 24.84
N LYS A 214 35.44 -3.81 24.40
CA LYS A 214 36.82 -3.59 24.87
C LYS A 214 36.84 -3.05 26.31
N ASP A 215 36.02 -2.06 26.64
CA ASP A 215 35.93 -1.43 27.96
C ASP A 215 35.49 -2.41 29.07
N VAL A 216 34.60 -3.35 28.74
CA VAL A 216 34.14 -4.41 29.67
C VAL A 216 35.11 -5.59 29.78
N GLY A 217 36.17 -5.63 28.98
CA GLY A 217 37.21 -6.65 29.06
C GLY A 217 36.88 -7.95 28.33
N ILE A 218 36.26 -7.86 27.15
CA ILE A 218 36.20 -8.96 26.18
C ILE A 218 37.49 -8.94 25.34
N PRO A 219 38.20 -10.07 25.15
CA PRO A 219 39.42 -10.10 24.35
C PRO A 219 39.19 -9.65 22.91
N ALA A 220 40.15 -8.92 22.33
CA ALA A 220 40.08 -8.48 20.95
C ALA A 220 39.98 -9.64 19.92
N SER A 221 40.43 -10.85 20.30
CA SER A 221 40.26 -12.09 19.51
C SER A 221 38.83 -12.64 19.48
N ASP A 222 37.96 -12.17 20.38
CA ASP A 222 36.56 -12.55 20.51
C ASP A 222 35.60 -11.48 19.97
N ILE A 223 36.14 -10.36 19.46
CA ILE A 223 35.37 -9.28 18.82
C ILE A 223 35.55 -9.38 17.30
N ILE A 224 34.48 -9.77 16.60
CA ILE A 224 34.46 -9.93 15.15
C ILE A 224 33.88 -8.65 14.53
N GLU A 225 34.78 -7.76 14.10
CA GLU A 225 34.45 -6.48 13.47
C GLU A 225 34.18 -6.68 11.96
N TRP A 226 32.92 -6.60 11.52
CA TRP A 226 32.49 -6.76 10.11
C TRP A 226 31.87 -5.48 9.54
N ASP A 227 32.05 -5.25 8.25
CA ASP A 227 31.48 -4.10 7.54
C ASP A 227 31.12 -4.48 6.08
N LEU A 228 31.19 -3.53 5.15
CA LEU A 228 30.82 -3.73 3.74
C LEU A 228 31.67 -4.79 3.02
N ALA A 229 32.92 -5.02 3.43
CA ALA A 229 33.81 -5.98 2.76
C ALA A 229 33.34 -7.43 2.97
N GLU A 230 32.95 -7.78 4.19
CA GLU A 230 32.53 -9.12 4.60
C GLU A 230 31.06 -9.37 4.20
N THR A 231 30.21 -8.36 4.36
CA THR A 231 28.77 -8.46 4.05
C THR A 231 28.45 -8.47 2.55
N LYS A 232 29.34 -7.95 1.69
CA LYS A 232 29.18 -7.92 0.22
C LYS A 232 28.98 -9.29 -0.43
N LYS A 233 29.38 -10.40 0.23
CA LYS A 233 29.12 -11.77 -0.27
C LYS A 233 27.62 -12.14 -0.27
N GLY A 234 26.79 -11.40 0.47
CA GLY A 234 25.36 -11.69 0.67
C GLY A 234 25.12 -12.73 1.76
N GLY A 235 24.07 -12.54 2.55
CA GLY A 235 23.65 -13.51 3.58
C GLY A 235 22.82 -14.66 3.01
N PRO A 236 22.41 -15.64 3.85
CA PRO A 236 22.66 -15.71 5.29
C PRO A 236 24.12 -15.98 5.67
N PHE A 237 24.54 -15.45 6.81
CA PHE A 237 25.91 -15.56 7.31
C PHE A 237 25.97 -16.61 8.43
N LYS A 238 26.63 -17.73 8.15
CA LYS A 238 26.81 -18.82 9.13
C LYS A 238 27.63 -18.37 10.34
N GLU A 239 28.58 -17.47 10.12
CA GLU A 239 29.48 -16.92 11.11
C GLU A 239 28.71 -16.19 12.24
N ILE A 240 27.54 -15.62 11.94
CA ILE A 240 26.64 -15.03 12.95
C ILE A 240 26.03 -16.12 13.86
N VAL A 241 25.77 -17.31 13.33
CA VAL A 241 25.05 -18.40 14.03
C VAL A 241 26.01 -19.36 14.75
N GLU A 242 27.15 -19.66 14.14
CA GLU A 242 28.09 -20.73 14.53
C GLU A 242 29.34 -20.18 15.26
N ASP A 243 29.85 -19.00 14.87
CA ASP A 243 31.08 -18.41 15.45
C ASP A 243 30.83 -17.40 16.58
N ALA A 244 29.71 -16.68 16.55
CA ALA A 244 29.32 -15.71 17.57
C ALA A 244 28.44 -16.33 18.67
N ASP A 245 28.58 -15.82 19.91
CA ASP A 245 27.60 -16.06 20.97
C ASP A 245 26.59 -14.89 21.07
N ILE A 246 27.01 -13.68 20.67
CA ILE A 246 26.24 -12.43 20.58
C ILE A 246 26.40 -11.79 19.20
N PHE A 247 25.32 -11.32 18.59
CA PHE A 247 25.33 -10.53 17.35
C PHE A 247 24.80 -9.11 17.61
N VAL A 248 25.49 -8.10 17.08
CA VAL A 248 25.05 -6.68 17.09
C VAL A 248 24.97 -6.14 15.66
N ASN A 249 23.79 -5.72 15.23
CA ASN A 249 23.61 -5.06 13.94
C ASN A 249 23.61 -3.53 14.06
N CYS A 250 24.51 -2.90 13.32
CA CYS A 250 24.69 -1.45 13.27
C CYS A 250 24.45 -0.88 11.85
N ILE A 251 23.85 -1.66 10.93
CA ILE A 251 23.48 -1.23 9.57
C ILE A 251 21.95 -1.21 9.40
N TYR A 252 21.41 -0.03 9.10
CA TYR A 252 20.05 0.14 8.61
C TYR A 252 20.01 -0.04 7.08
N LEU A 253 19.10 -0.87 6.58
CA LEU A 253 18.95 -1.17 5.15
C LEU A 253 17.49 -0.96 4.71
N SER A 254 17.28 -0.08 3.73
CA SER A 254 15.97 0.19 3.13
C SER A 254 15.68 -0.62 1.87
N SER A 255 16.71 -1.21 1.24
CA SER A 255 16.60 -2.05 0.04
C SER A 255 16.55 -3.54 0.40
N LYS A 256 15.83 -4.32 -0.40
CA LYS A 256 15.74 -5.78 -0.22
C LYS A 256 17.09 -6.44 -0.52
N ILE A 257 17.66 -7.11 0.48
CA ILE A 257 18.85 -7.96 0.37
C ILE A 257 18.54 -9.38 0.88
N PRO A 258 19.39 -10.38 0.62
CA PRO A 258 19.35 -11.64 1.37
C PRO A 258 19.54 -11.37 2.88
N HIS A 259 18.70 -11.97 3.71
CA HIS A 259 18.74 -11.80 5.17
C HIS A 259 20.10 -12.22 5.74
N PHE A 260 20.57 -11.53 6.78
CA PHE A 260 21.78 -11.86 7.52
C PHE A 260 21.60 -13.17 8.30
N VAL A 261 20.45 -13.31 8.98
CA VAL A 261 19.97 -14.54 9.63
C VAL A 261 18.45 -14.63 9.50
N ASN A 262 17.91 -15.85 9.50
CA ASN A 262 16.48 -16.15 9.52
C ASN A 262 16.20 -17.40 10.37
N VAL A 263 14.92 -17.72 10.61
CA VAL A 263 14.51 -18.88 11.44
C VAL A 263 15.13 -20.20 10.97
N ASP A 264 15.20 -20.43 9.66
CA ASP A 264 15.77 -21.65 9.09
C ASP A 264 17.27 -21.78 9.38
N THR A 265 18.03 -20.69 9.26
CA THR A 265 19.47 -20.66 9.56
C THR A 265 19.78 -20.77 11.06
N LEU A 266 18.84 -20.36 11.92
CA LEU A 266 18.95 -20.47 13.38
C LEU A 266 18.55 -21.86 13.89
N ASN A 267 17.84 -22.64 13.07
CA ASN A 267 17.44 -24.02 13.35
C ASN A 267 18.57 -25.01 13.02
N THR A 268 19.72 -24.87 13.68
CA THR A 268 20.87 -25.77 13.56
C THR A 268 21.42 -26.17 14.93
N PRO A 269 21.78 -27.45 15.15
CA PRO A 269 22.39 -27.90 16.42
C PRO A 269 23.82 -27.34 16.63
N SER A 270 24.42 -26.71 15.62
CA SER A 270 25.69 -25.97 15.73
C SER A 270 25.54 -24.53 16.26
N ARG A 271 24.31 -24.05 16.51
CA ARG A 271 24.06 -22.66 16.91
C ARG A 271 24.67 -22.33 18.26
N ARG A 272 25.57 -21.35 18.27
CA ARG A 272 26.09 -20.69 19.48
C ARG A 272 25.41 -19.35 19.77
N LEU A 273 24.85 -18.70 18.75
CA LEU A 273 24.14 -17.43 18.90
C LEU A 273 22.99 -17.54 19.89
N SER A 274 23.00 -16.67 20.90
CA SER A 274 22.04 -16.62 22.02
C SER A 274 21.40 -15.25 22.22
N VAL A 275 22.08 -14.18 21.76
CA VAL A 275 21.57 -12.80 21.80
C VAL A 275 21.78 -12.11 20.46
N ILE A 276 20.73 -11.46 19.97
CA ILE A 276 20.78 -10.50 18.86
C ILE A 276 20.43 -9.12 19.40
N CYS A 277 21.25 -8.11 19.16
CA CYS A 277 20.89 -6.71 19.37
C CYS A 277 20.84 -6.00 18.02
N ASP A 278 19.64 -5.67 17.56
CA ASP A 278 19.46 -4.90 16.33
C ASP A 278 19.36 -3.42 16.70
N VAL A 279 20.51 -2.73 16.72
CA VAL A 279 20.58 -1.29 17.00
C VAL A 279 20.01 -0.47 15.82
N SER A 280 19.75 -1.12 14.70
CA SER A 280 19.08 -0.56 13.52
C SER A 280 17.62 -1.00 13.40
N ALA A 281 17.02 -1.51 14.49
CA ALA A 281 15.68 -2.05 14.51
C ALA A 281 14.62 -1.06 14.02
N ASP A 282 13.83 -1.51 13.06
CA ASP A 282 12.67 -0.81 12.52
C ASP A 282 11.61 -1.85 12.17
N THR A 283 10.62 -2.00 13.05
CA THR A 283 9.50 -2.94 12.88
C THR A 283 8.53 -2.51 11.78
N THR A 284 8.73 -1.36 11.15
CA THR A 284 8.01 -0.92 9.95
C THR A 284 8.75 -1.24 8.64
N ASN A 285 10.02 -1.64 8.70
CA ASN A 285 10.86 -1.89 7.53
C ASN A 285 10.52 -3.25 6.87
N PRO A 286 9.97 -3.28 5.64
CA PRO A 286 9.63 -4.53 4.94
C PRO A 286 10.86 -5.31 4.45
N ASN A 287 12.05 -4.70 4.50
CA ASN A 287 13.33 -5.26 4.04
C ASN A 287 14.28 -5.58 5.21
N ASN A 288 13.76 -5.79 6.42
CA ASN A 288 14.54 -6.12 7.60
C ASN A 288 15.51 -7.31 7.32
N PRO A 289 16.84 -7.14 7.50
CA PRO A 289 17.81 -8.21 7.26
C PRO A 289 17.80 -9.31 8.32
N ILE A 290 17.04 -9.17 9.42
CA ILE A 290 16.96 -10.09 10.55
C ILE A 290 15.48 -10.41 10.86
N PRO A 291 14.72 -11.07 9.95
CA PRO A 291 13.30 -11.37 10.10
C PRO A 291 13.04 -12.50 11.12
N VAL A 292 13.31 -12.22 12.40
CA VAL A 292 13.18 -13.15 13.54
C VAL A 292 12.45 -12.52 14.74
N TYR A 293 12.01 -11.26 14.58
CA TYR A 293 11.24 -10.49 15.56
C TYR A 293 10.30 -9.51 14.83
N ASP A 294 9.21 -9.12 15.48
CA ASP A 294 8.20 -8.15 14.99
C ASP A 294 7.84 -7.06 16.02
N ILE A 295 8.49 -7.08 17.19
CA ILE A 295 8.26 -6.18 18.33
C ILE A 295 9.49 -5.28 18.55
N THR A 296 9.26 -3.99 18.80
CA THR A 296 10.24 -3.03 19.34
C THR A 296 10.25 -3.16 20.87
N THR A 297 11.38 -3.53 21.48
CA THR A 297 11.48 -3.66 22.95
C THR A 297 11.65 -2.30 23.65
N THR A 298 11.45 -2.25 24.98
CA THR A 298 11.62 -1.03 25.80
C THR A 298 12.58 -1.31 26.95
N PHE A 299 13.08 -0.29 27.65
CA PHE A 299 13.98 -0.52 28.80
C PHE A 299 13.33 -1.31 29.94
N ASP A 300 12.01 -1.22 30.15
CA ASP A 300 11.27 -2.02 31.15
C ASP A 300 11.23 -3.52 30.80
N LYS A 301 11.33 -3.83 29.50
CA LYS A 301 11.27 -5.20 28.97
C LYS A 301 12.22 -5.32 27.76
N PRO A 302 13.55 -5.35 28.01
CA PRO A 302 14.56 -5.10 26.97
C PRO A 302 14.68 -6.21 25.93
N THR A 303 14.18 -7.41 26.21
CA THR A 303 14.37 -8.61 25.40
C THR A 303 13.04 -9.26 24.99
N VAL A 304 12.99 -9.78 23.75
CA VAL A 304 11.91 -10.64 23.24
C VAL A 304 12.50 -12.00 22.82
N PRO A 305 11.93 -13.15 23.24
CA PRO A 305 12.43 -14.47 22.85
C PRO A 305 12.09 -14.79 21.39
N VAL A 306 13.00 -15.45 20.68
CA VAL A 306 12.78 -15.91 19.30
C VAL A 306 12.17 -17.31 19.30
N THR A 307 11.00 -17.47 18.68
CA THR A 307 10.36 -18.78 18.52
C THR A 307 11.04 -19.60 17.43
N LEU A 308 11.72 -20.68 17.82
CA LEU A 308 12.34 -21.66 16.92
C LEU A 308 11.50 -22.96 16.86
N PRO A 309 11.64 -23.79 15.81
CA PRO A 309 10.88 -25.02 15.67
C PRO A 309 11.11 -26.06 16.79
N SER A 310 10.10 -26.89 17.06
CA SER A 310 10.21 -27.98 18.02
C SER A 310 11.32 -28.97 17.60
N GLY A 311 12.32 -29.15 18.48
CA GLY A 311 13.49 -30.02 18.23
C GLY A 311 14.80 -29.26 18.00
N THR A 312 14.80 -27.92 17.94
CA THR A 312 16.05 -27.14 17.92
C THR A 312 16.78 -27.21 19.27
N ASN A 313 17.63 -28.21 19.46
CA ASN A 313 18.55 -28.28 20.61
C ASN A 313 19.52 -27.09 20.59
N GLY A 314 19.51 -26.26 21.63
CA GLY A 314 20.46 -25.16 21.81
C GLY A 314 20.02 -24.14 22.85
N THR A 315 20.94 -23.27 23.27
CA THR A 315 20.70 -22.15 24.22
C THR A 315 19.48 -21.30 23.79
N PRO A 316 18.69 -20.75 24.72
CA PRO A 316 17.66 -19.76 24.39
C PRO A 316 18.19 -18.63 23.51
N LEU A 317 17.36 -18.15 22.58
CA LEU A 317 17.68 -17.03 21.69
C LEU A 317 16.72 -15.87 21.97
N SER A 318 17.24 -14.67 22.16
CA SER A 318 16.42 -13.45 22.31
C SER A 318 16.98 -12.26 21.55
N VAL A 319 16.09 -11.33 21.21
CA VAL A 319 16.36 -10.09 20.47
C VAL A 319 16.20 -8.88 21.39
N ILE A 320 17.08 -7.91 21.24
CA ILE A 320 16.97 -6.53 21.76
C ILE A 320 16.73 -5.63 20.54
N SER A 321 15.64 -4.88 20.55
CA SER A 321 15.15 -4.05 19.43
C SER A 321 14.66 -2.67 19.90
N ILE A 322 15.33 -2.11 20.93
CA ILE A 322 15.00 -0.80 21.51
C ILE A 322 15.43 0.31 20.53
N ASP A 323 14.51 1.17 20.12
CA ASP A 323 14.76 2.26 19.15
C ASP A 323 15.40 3.52 19.76
N HIS A 324 15.46 3.60 21.10
CA HIS A 324 15.96 4.74 21.87
C HIS A 324 17.14 4.41 22.81
N LEU A 325 17.94 3.39 22.46
CA LEU A 325 19.15 2.92 23.18
C LEU A 325 20.06 4.02 23.80
N PRO A 326 20.36 5.16 23.15
CA PRO A 326 21.18 6.23 23.75
C PRO A 326 20.65 6.78 25.08
N SER A 327 19.35 6.68 25.35
CA SER A 327 18.77 7.12 26.63
C SER A 327 19.18 6.23 27.82
N LEU A 328 19.94 5.13 27.61
CA LEU A 328 20.58 4.36 28.68
C LEU A 328 21.82 5.05 29.26
N LEU A 329 22.51 5.88 28.46
CA LEU A 329 23.60 6.78 28.90
C LEU A 329 23.27 8.22 28.51
N PRO A 330 22.32 8.87 29.18
CA PRO A 330 21.82 10.17 28.75
C PRO A 330 22.86 11.30 28.88
N ARG A 331 23.80 11.22 29.84
CA ARG A 331 24.85 12.25 30.04
C ARG A 331 25.85 12.27 28.88
N GLU A 332 26.54 11.17 28.64
CA GLU A 332 27.51 11.00 27.56
C GLU A 332 26.86 11.15 26.18
N SER A 333 25.64 10.62 26.00
CA SER A 333 24.88 10.82 24.76
C SER A 333 24.60 12.28 24.48
N SER A 334 24.36 13.11 25.51
CA SER A 334 24.12 14.54 25.34
C SER A 334 25.41 15.31 25.06
N GLU A 335 26.52 14.99 25.74
CA GLU A 335 27.82 15.61 25.47
C GLU A 335 28.24 15.32 24.02
N MET A 336 28.34 14.04 23.63
CA MET A 336 28.73 13.65 22.26
C MET A 336 27.81 14.21 21.17
N PHE A 337 26.51 14.36 21.45
CA PHE A 337 25.58 14.96 20.50
C PHE A 337 25.77 16.48 20.39
N SER A 338 25.91 17.16 21.52
CA SER A 338 26.03 18.61 21.58
C SER A 338 27.39 19.09 21.06
N GLU A 339 28.49 18.38 21.36
CA GLU A 339 29.81 18.60 20.75
C GLU A 339 29.76 18.48 19.23
N ALA A 340 29.10 17.44 18.70
CA ALA A 340 28.94 17.25 17.25
C ALA A 340 28.02 18.31 16.60
N LEU A 341 27.12 18.91 17.37
CA LEU A 341 26.22 19.98 16.94
C LEU A 341 26.88 21.37 17.05
N MET A 342 27.85 21.54 17.95
CA MET A 342 28.50 22.82 18.29
C MET A 342 29.06 23.60 17.08
N PRO A 343 29.75 22.99 16.09
CA PRO A 343 30.20 23.71 14.91
C PRO A 343 29.07 24.35 14.09
N SER A 344 27.84 23.83 14.20
CA SER A 344 26.65 24.44 13.61
C SER A 344 26.09 25.54 14.51
N LEU A 345 25.94 25.30 15.82
CA LEU A 345 25.38 26.28 16.78
C LEU A 345 26.18 27.58 16.81
N LEU A 346 27.52 27.49 16.72
CA LEU A 346 28.40 28.67 16.65
C LEU A 346 28.11 29.57 15.42
N GLN A 347 27.47 29.05 14.38
CA GLN A 347 27.09 29.80 13.17
C GLN A 347 25.69 30.47 13.25
N LEU A 348 24.92 30.31 14.35
CA LEU A 348 23.53 30.83 14.45
C LEU A 348 23.42 32.36 14.34
N LYS A 349 24.46 33.10 14.73
CA LYS A 349 24.58 34.57 14.50
C LYS A 349 24.60 34.97 13.02
N ASP A 350 24.96 34.05 12.14
CA ASP A 350 25.00 34.22 10.68
C ASP A 350 24.12 33.18 9.95
N ARG A 351 23.03 32.74 10.61
CA ARG A 351 22.04 31.76 10.09
C ARG A 351 21.67 31.97 8.62
N GLU A 352 21.52 33.22 8.20
CA GLU A 352 21.10 33.61 6.84
C GLU A 352 22.08 33.11 5.75
N ASN A 353 23.39 33.11 6.05
CA ASN A 353 24.47 32.69 5.14
C ASN A 353 25.05 31.31 5.49
N ALA A 354 24.93 30.89 6.75
CA ALA A 354 25.41 29.60 7.25
C ALA A 354 24.67 28.43 6.59
N ARG A 355 25.34 27.76 5.63
CA ARG A 355 24.77 26.72 4.76
C ARG A 355 23.91 25.69 5.50
N VAL A 356 24.39 25.18 6.65
CA VAL A 356 23.68 24.14 7.44
C VAL A 356 22.30 24.61 7.94
N TRP A 357 22.20 25.87 8.39
CA TRP A 357 20.93 26.45 8.85
C TRP A 357 20.05 26.88 7.67
N LYS A 358 20.66 27.46 6.64
CA LYS A 358 19.94 27.85 5.42
C LYS A 358 19.29 26.65 4.72
N GLN A 359 19.98 25.51 4.66
CA GLN A 359 19.44 24.24 4.14
C GLN A 359 18.26 23.72 4.99
N ALA A 360 18.36 23.78 6.33
CA ALA A 360 17.28 23.37 7.23
C ALA A 360 16.04 24.27 7.10
N GLU A 361 16.25 25.58 6.94
CA GLU A 361 15.21 26.58 6.72
C GLU A 361 14.56 26.46 5.34
N ASP A 362 15.33 26.23 4.27
CA ASP A 362 14.77 26.02 2.93
C ASP A 362 13.98 24.70 2.87
N LEU A 363 14.40 23.67 3.59
CA LEU A 363 13.63 22.43 3.78
C LEU A 363 12.33 22.69 4.57
N PHE A 364 12.37 23.46 5.66
CA PHE A 364 11.15 23.89 6.37
C PHE A 364 10.20 24.63 5.44
N ASN A 365 10.72 25.60 4.67
CA ASN A 365 9.93 26.36 3.70
C ASN A 365 9.34 25.48 2.59
N GLU A 366 9.99 24.38 2.18
CA GLU A 366 9.44 23.39 1.24
C GLU A 366 8.26 22.62 1.88
N LYS A 367 8.43 22.13 3.11
CA LYS A 367 7.39 21.39 3.83
C LYS A 367 6.21 22.30 4.19
N GLU A 368 6.48 23.51 4.67
CA GLU A 368 5.45 24.54 4.86
C GLU A 368 4.69 24.76 3.57
N LYS A 369 5.34 25.09 2.44
CA LYS A 369 4.61 25.40 1.19
C LYS A 369 3.69 24.25 0.76
N THR A 370 4.07 23.01 1.07
CA THR A 370 3.22 21.83 0.84
C THR A 370 1.96 21.86 1.73
N THR A 371 2.08 22.15 3.02
CA THR A 371 0.97 22.29 3.98
C THR A 371 0.12 23.56 3.75
N THR A 372 0.76 24.72 3.55
CA THR A 372 0.14 26.03 3.37
C THR A 372 -0.61 26.14 2.05
N VAL A 373 -0.18 25.48 0.97
CA VAL A 373 -0.97 25.37 -0.28
C VAL A 373 -2.25 24.56 -0.07
N ALA A 374 -2.21 23.48 0.73
CA ALA A 374 -3.41 22.74 1.10
C ALA A 374 -4.37 23.60 1.96
N ALA A 375 -3.84 24.35 2.93
CA ALA A 375 -4.62 25.28 3.76
C ALA A 375 -5.25 26.44 2.95
N TYR A 376 -4.51 27.05 2.02
CA TYR A 376 -5.04 28.13 1.16
C TYR A 376 -6.12 27.63 0.19
N ALA A 377 -6.07 26.38 -0.27
CA ALA A 377 -7.15 25.80 -1.08
C ALA A 377 -8.48 25.69 -0.30
N ALA A 378 -8.39 25.40 1.01
CA ALA A 378 -9.55 25.44 1.91
C ALA A 378 -10.00 26.89 2.19
N GLY A 379 -9.07 27.81 2.51
CA GLY A 379 -9.37 29.21 2.81
C GLY A 379 -10.01 29.98 1.64
N ALA A 380 -9.49 29.82 0.42
CA ALA A 380 -10.06 30.41 -0.78
C ALA A 380 -11.49 29.93 -1.07
N SER A 381 -11.81 28.68 -0.67
CA SER A 381 -13.16 28.14 -0.78
C SER A 381 -14.17 28.84 0.15
N LEU A 382 -13.74 29.46 1.25
CA LEU A 382 -14.59 30.25 2.15
C LEU A 382 -14.73 31.71 1.69
N ALA A 383 -13.64 32.33 1.22
CA ALA A 383 -13.70 33.70 0.66
C ALA A 383 -14.63 33.78 -0.56
N ALA A 384 -14.64 32.74 -1.41
CA ALA A 384 -15.56 32.63 -2.54
C ALA A 384 -17.04 32.55 -2.12
N VAL A 385 -17.35 31.96 -0.96
CA VAL A 385 -18.72 31.89 -0.41
C VAL A 385 -19.17 33.25 0.14
N ALA A 386 -18.28 34.00 0.79
CA ALA A 386 -18.58 35.35 1.28
C ALA A 386 -18.87 36.33 0.12
N LEU A 387 -18.04 36.32 -0.93
CA LEU A 387 -18.25 37.14 -2.13
C LEU A 387 -19.58 36.81 -2.85
N PHE A 388 -19.99 35.54 -2.86
CA PHE A 388 -21.28 35.11 -3.43
C PHE A 388 -22.51 35.63 -2.66
N TYR A 389 -22.38 35.92 -1.36
CA TYR A 389 -23.49 36.32 -0.51
C TYR A 389 -23.72 37.84 -0.41
N VAL A 390 -22.71 38.66 -0.73
CA VAL A 390 -22.77 40.12 -0.52
C VAL A 390 -23.11 40.89 -1.81
N PHE A 391 -22.81 40.36 -3.00
CA PHE A 391 -22.76 41.16 -4.24
C PHE A 391 -23.55 40.64 -5.46
N GLY A 392 -24.56 39.78 -5.31
CA GLY A 392 -25.36 39.41 -6.50
C GLY A 392 -26.66 38.64 -6.35
N PRO A 393 -27.82 39.34 -6.29
CA PRO A 393 -29.08 38.85 -6.82
C PRO A 393 -29.36 39.39 -8.25
N ASN A 394 -29.97 38.52 -9.09
CA ASN A 394 -30.61 38.77 -10.39
C ASN A 394 -29.75 38.89 -11.68
N TYR A 395 -30.38 38.39 -12.76
CA TYR A 395 -29.99 38.31 -14.18
C TYR A 395 -28.90 37.29 -14.57
N THR A 396 -29.17 36.28 -15.41
CA THR A 396 -30.44 35.72 -15.98
C THR A 396 -30.16 34.36 -16.67
N ILE A 397 -31.17 33.48 -16.76
CA ILE A 397 -31.53 32.56 -17.90
C ILE A 397 -30.38 31.77 -18.59
N ASP A 398 -30.43 30.45 -18.84
CA ASP A 398 -31.48 29.40 -18.83
C ASP A 398 -31.18 28.28 -17.79
N GLY A 399 -32.10 27.38 -17.41
CA GLY A 399 -33.50 27.24 -17.84
C GLY A 399 -33.91 25.78 -18.11
N ASP A 400 -34.20 25.00 -17.05
CA ASP A 400 -35.23 23.94 -17.08
C ASP A 400 -35.56 23.46 -15.64
N GLU A 401 -36.47 24.17 -14.95
CA GLU A 401 -37.17 23.58 -13.78
C GLU A 401 -38.44 22.88 -14.25
N SER A 402 -38.71 21.67 -13.74
CA SER A 402 -40.10 21.27 -13.46
C SER A 402 -40.24 20.00 -12.61
N THR A 403 -41.13 20.11 -11.61
CA THR A 403 -41.87 19.01 -10.97
C THR A 403 -41.11 17.92 -10.20
N GLY A 404 -41.05 18.11 -8.88
CA GLY A 404 -41.70 17.15 -7.97
C GLY A 404 -40.86 16.03 -7.35
N ASN A 405 -40.52 16.23 -6.07
CA ASN A 405 -40.26 15.17 -5.09
C ASN A 405 -39.04 14.25 -5.34
N ASP A 406 -37.94 14.79 -5.85
CA ASP A 406 -36.67 14.05 -5.96
C ASP A 406 -35.83 14.20 -4.68
N ARG A 407 -35.83 13.18 -3.83
CA ARG A 407 -34.85 13.06 -2.71
C ARG A 407 -33.45 13.25 -3.29
N LYS A 408 -32.63 14.15 -2.73
CA LYS A 408 -31.24 14.37 -3.19
C LYS A 408 -30.49 13.04 -3.21
N LYS A 409 -30.24 12.53 -4.43
CA LYS A 409 -29.54 11.27 -4.64
C LYS A 409 -28.10 11.47 -4.17
N ASN A 410 -27.68 10.65 -3.21
CA ASN A 410 -26.32 10.60 -2.71
C ASN A 410 -25.78 9.19 -2.94
N ILE A 411 -24.46 9.06 -2.89
CA ILE A 411 -23.75 7.78 -2.81
C ILE A 411 -22.84 7.80 -1.57
N VAL A 412 -22.34 6.64 -1.16
CA VAL A 412 -21.50 6.51 0.03
C VAL A 412 -20.05 6.93 -0.29
N GLY A 413 -19.53 7.88 0.47
CA GLY A 413 -18.13 8.30 0.40
C GLY A 413 -17.19 7.37 1.17
N LEU A 414 -15.89 7.48 0.89
CA LEU A 414 -14.85 6.88 1.73
C LEU A 414 -14.22 7.94 2.62
N ALA A 415 -13.86 7.55 3.84
CA ALA A 415 -13.02 8.35 4.71
C ALA A 415 -11.55 8.16 4.31
N ASN A 416 -10.79 9.24 4.30
CA ASN A 416 -9.33 9.21 4.17
C ASN A 416 -8.71 9.59 5.52
N PRO A 417 -8.36 8.61 6.38
CA PRO A 417 -7.72 8.86 7.66
C PRO A 417 -6.19 9.00 7.58
N ALA A 418 -5.55 8.54 6.49
CA ALA A 418 -4.08 8.48 6.38
C ALA A 418 -3.59 8.34 4.92
N ASN A 419 -3.79 9.39 4.10
CA ASN A 419 -3.38 9.45 2.69
C ASN A 419 -3.91 8.31 1.77
N ASP A 420 -5.01 7.68 2.16
CA ASP A 420 -5.68 6.59 1.45
C ASP A 420 -6.40 7.02 0.14
N CYS A 421 -6.18 8.24 -0.38
CA CYS A 421 -6.93 8.78 -1.52
C CYS A 421 -6.79 7.94 -2.81
N PHE A 422 -5.64 7.27 -3.00
CA PHE A 422 -5.38 6.34 -4.10
C PHE A 422 -6.25 5.07 -3.97
N ILE A 423 -6.22 4.42 -2.79
CA ILE A 423 -7.08 3.30 -2.41
C ILE A 423 -8.56 3.67 -2.57
N ASN A 424 -8.96 4.81 -2.00
CA ASN A 424 -10.32 5.30 -2.03
C ASN A 424 -10.80 5.51 -3.47
N SER A 425 -9.97 6.09 -4.32
CA SER A 425 -10.35 6.37 -5.71
C SER A 425 -10.51 5.10 -6.55
N VAL A 426 -9.65 4.10 -6.33
CA VAL A 426 -9.77 2.77 -6.95
C VAL A 426 -11.02 2.04 -6.45
N LEU A 427 -11.25 1.96 -5.14
CA LEU A 427 -12.46 1.30 -4.59
C LEU A 427 -13.76 1.97 -5.06
N GLN A 428 -13.77 3.30 -5.17
CA GLN A 428 -14.90 4.04 -5.72
C GLN A 428 -15.10 3.79 -7.23
N ALA A 429 -14.03 3.58 -7.99
CA ALA A 429 -14.12 3.20 -9.40
C ALA A 429 -14.64 1.75 -9.55
N LEU A 430 -14.07 0.79 -8.80
CA LEU A 430 -14.48 -0.61 -8.78
C LEU A 430 -15.96 -0.78 -8.39
N ALA A 431 -16.47 0.05 -7.47
CA ALA A 431 -17.88 0.06 -7.10
C ALA A 431 -18.82 0.40 -8.27
N GLY A 432 -18.33 1.07 -9.33
CA GLY A 432 -19.09 1.39 -10.53
C GLY A 432 -19.14 0.29 -11.61
N LEU A 433 -18.54 -0.88 -11.37
CA LEU A 433 -18.35 -1.93 -12.37
C LEU A 433 -19.34 -3.10 -12.14
N GLY A 434 -20.14 -3.39 -13.15
CA GLY A 434 -21.27 -4.32 -13.07
C GLY A 434 -20.86 -5.78 -13.12
N ASP A 435 -20.07 -6.16 -14.12
CA ASP A 435 -19.62 -7.54 -14.27
C ASP A 435 -18.65 -7.95 -13.16
N LEU A 436 -17.93 -7.00 -12.55
CA LEU A 436 -17.23 -7.23 -11.29
C LEU A 436 -18.21 -7.57 -10.16
N ARG A 437 -19.25 -6.75 -9.94
CA ARG A 437 -20.24 -7.04 -8.88
C ARG A 437 -21.00 -8.34 -9.12
N LEU A 438 -21.33 -8.67 -10.37
CA LEU A 438 -21.99 -9.93 -10.73
C LEU A 438 -21.05 -11.14 -10.53
N TYR A 439 -19.77 -11.02 -10.88
CA TYR A 439 -18.74 -12.02 -10.56
C TYR A 439 -18.65 -12.25 -9.03
N LEU A 440 -18.46 -11.18 -8.25
CA LEU A 440 -18.31 -11.27 -6.79
C LEU A 440 -19.53 -11.92 -6.11
N ILE A 441 -20.75 -11.67 -6.60
CA ILE A 441 -21.97 -12.32 -6.09
C ILE A 441 -22.00 -13.81 -6.49
N ARG A 442 -21.77 -14.11 -7.78
CA ARG A 442 -21.83 -15.49 -8.30
C ARG A 442 -20.78 -16.40 -7.66
N GLU A 443 -19.55 -15.94 -7.56
CA GLU A 443 -18.39 -16.76 -7.17
C GLU A 443 -18.25 -16.90 -5.63
N LEU A 444 -19.00 -16.09 -4.84
CA LEU A 444 -19.25 -16.36 -3.41
C LEU A 444 -20.45 -17.27 -3.18
N HIS A 445 -21.56 -17.07 -3.91
CA HIS A 445 -22.73 -17.95 -3.79
C HIS A 445 -22.43 -19.38 -4.29
N ARG A 446 -21.57 -19.52 -5.30
CA ARG A 446 -21.02 -20.81 -5.73
C ARG A 446 -20.28 -21.50 -4.58
N ARG A 447 -19.36 -20.81 -3.90
CA ARG A 447 -18.66 -21.33 -2.70
C ARG A 447 -19.59 -21.72 -1.55
N GLU A 448 -20.70 -21.00 -1.39
CA GLU A 448 -21.73 -21.29 -0.39
C GLU A 448 -22.53 -22.56 -0.72
N LEU A 449 -22.87 -22.78 -2.00
CA LEU A 449 -23.59 -23.97 -2.48
C LEU A 449 -22.72 -25.24 -2.50
N ASP A 450 -21.46 -25.12 -2.91
CA ASP A 450 -20.50 -26.24 -2.97
C ASP A 450 -20.08 -26.74 -1.57
N GLY A 451 -20.24 -25.90 -0.54
CA GLY A 451 -19.88 -26.19 0.85
C GLY A 451 -18.38 -26.01 1.19
N PRO A 452 -18.04 -25.99 2.49
CA PRO A 452 -16.67 -25.72 2.95
C PRO A 452 -15.69 -26.84 2.61
N GLU A 453 -16.14 -28.09 2.50
CA GLU A 453 -15.28 -29.26 2.25
C GLU A 453 -14.47 -29.12 0.97
N VAL A 454 -15.10 -28.68 -0.12
CA VAL A 454 -14.47 -28.46 -1.43
C VAL A 454 -13.27 -27.51 -1.33
N TYR A 455 -13.38 -26.44 -0.53
CA TYR A 455 -12.36 -25.39 -0.44
C TYR A 455 -11.37 -25.58 0.72
N ASN A 456 -11.68 -26.47 1.67
CA ASN A 456 -10.78 -26.85 2.76
C ASN A 456 -9.79 -27.96 2.37
N GLN A 457 -10.13 -28.79 1.37
CA GLN A 457 -9.27 -29.81 0.79
C GLN A 457 -8.02 -29.20 0.12
N ILE A 458 -6.85 -29.69 0.51
CA ILE A 458 -5.54 -29.28 -0.01
C ILE A 458 -5.08 -30.35 -1.02
N PRO A 459 -4.48 -29.99 -2.17
CA PRO A 459 -3.93 -30.97 -3.12
C PRO A 459 -2.82 -31.81 -2.51
N ASP A 460 -2.57 -32.98 -3.10
CA ASP A 460 -1.59 -33.96 -2.66
C ASP A 460 -0.15 -33.37 -2.68
N PRO A 461 0.74 -33.75 -1.74
CA PRO A 461 2.14 -33.33 -1.74
C PRO A 461 2.91 -33.52 -3.06
N ASN A 462 2.49 -34.43 -3.94
CA ASN A 462 3.09 -34.63 -5.26
C ASN A 462 2.61 -33.60 -6.32
N GLU A 463 1.45 -32.96 -6.14
CA GLU A 463 1.00 -31.84 -6.98
C GLU A 463 1.60 -30.48 -6.54
N LEU A 464 2.19 -30.42 -5.34
CA LEU A 464 2.68 -29.19 -4.74
C LEU A 464 4.10 -28.83 -5.19
N SER A 465 4.27 -27.64 -5.76
CA SER A 465 5.59 -27.00 -5.83
C SER A 465 6.12 -26.73 -4.42
N ARG A 466 7.38 -27.10 -4.16
CA ARG A 466 8.03 -27.13 -2.83
C ARG A 466 8.08 -25.80 -2.05
N GLU A 467 7.61 -24.70 -2.64
CA GLU A 467 7.66 -23.34 -2.09
C GLU A 467 6.32 -22.86 -1.51
N VAL A 468 5.20 -23.52 -1.82
CA VAL A 468 3.85 -23.01 -1.48
C VAL A 468 3.31 -23.68 -0.22
N LYS A 469 3.15 -22.89 0.86
CA LYS A 469 2.63 -23.38 2.15
C LYS A 469 1.14 -23.81 2.03
N PRO A 470 0.75 -24.97 2.60
CA PRO A 470 -0.62 -25.50 2.52
C PRO A 470 -1.73 -24.50 2.89
N ASP A 471 -1.55 -23.72 3.97
CA ASP A 471 -2.58 -22.78 4.42
C ASP A 471 -2.83 -21.64 3.43
N ARG A 472 -1.81 -21.19 2.68
CA ARG A 472 -1.96 -20.17 1.63
C ARG A 472 -2.85 -20.67 0.49
N ILE A 473 -2.83 -21.97 0.21
CA ILE A 473 -3.71 -22.60 -0.79
C ILE A 473 -5.14 -22.63 -0.26
N ARG A 474 -5.35 -23.00 1.03
CA ARG A 474 -6.66 -22.95 1.68
C ARG A 474 -7.25 -21.53 1.71
N GLU A 475 -6.45 -20.53 2.09
CA GLU A 475 -6.81 -19.09 2.06
C GLU A 475 -7.31 -18.65 0.67
N LEU A 476 -6.60 -19.06 -0.40
CA LEU A 476 -6.95 -18.73 -1.78
C LEU A 476 -8.25 -19.42 -2.22
N GLN A 477 -8.41 -20.70 -1.89
CA GLN A 477 -9.60 -21.47 -2.21
C GLN A 477 -10.85 -20.86 -1.56
N GLN A 478 -10.77 -20.43 -0.30
CA GLN A 478 -11.89 -19.86 0.46
C GLN A 478 -12.38 -18.48 -0.03
N GLY A 479 -11.63 -17.77 -0.88
CA GLY A 479 -12.06 -16.52 -1.51
C GLY A 479 -12.18 -15.32 -0.54
N THR A 480 -11.21 -15.17 0.36
CA THR A 480 -11.25 -14.18 1.46
C THR A 480 -11.28 -12.73 0.95
N ILE A 481 -10.47 -12.38 -0.05
CA ILE A 481 -10.45 -11.03 -0.64
C ILE A 481 -11.66 -10.81 -1.54
N THR A 482 -12.12 -11.84 -2.23
CA THR A 482 -13.37 -11.87 -2.98
C THR A 482 -14.56 -11.51 -2.07
N ARG A 483 -14.60 -12.07 -0.85
CA ARG A 483 -15.62 -11.75 0.18
C ARG A 483 -15.48 -10.32 0.71
N ALA A 484 -14.30 -9.93 1.15
CA ALA A 484 -14.04 -8.60 1.72
C ALA A 484 -14.30 -7.47 0.71
N LEU A 485 -13.95 -7.67 -0.57
CA LEU A 485 -14.26 -6.70 -1.63
C LEU A 485 -15.77 -6.63 -1.89
N LYS A 486 -16.47 -7.77 -1.95
CA LYS A 486 -17.93 -7.80 -2.17
C LYS A 486 -18.66 -7.00 -1.10
N GLU A 487 -18.30 -7.17 0.17
CA GLU A 487 -18.85 -6.39 1.29
C GLU A 487 -18.52 -4.90 1.18
N MET A 488 -17.28 -4.56 0.80
CA MET A 488 -16.84 -3.19 0.57
C MET A 488 -17.64 -2.51 -0.55
N LEU A 489 -17.81 -3.16 -1.70
CA LEU A 489 -18.51 -2.63 -2.87
C LEU A 489 -20.03 -2.57 -2.67
N ASP A 490 -20.64 -3.49 -1.93
CA ASP A 490 -22.06 -3.41 -1.57
C ASP A 490 -22.31 -2.21 -0.64
N ARG A 491 -21.44 -1.97 0.36
CA ARG A 491 -21.52 -0.78 1.24
C ARG A 491 -21.29 0.53 0.48
N LEU A 492 -20.53 0.52 -0.62
CA LEU A 492 -20.34 1.68 -1.52
C LEU A 492 -21.47 1.90 -2.53
N ASN A 493 -22.35 0.91 -2.71
CA ASN A 493 -23.51 0.95 -3.61
C ASN A 493 -24.87 0.99 -2.90
N GLU A 494 -24.85 1.02 -1.56
CA GLU A 494 -25.98 1.46 -0.75
C GLU A 494 -26.48 2.84 -1.24
N ARG A 495 -27.80 3.09 -1.12
CA ARG A 495 -28.42 4.38 -1.43
C ARG A 495 -28.68 5.15 -0.13
N PRO A 496 -27.73 5.93 0.41
CA PRO A 496 -27.88 6.55 1.71
C PRO A 496 -28.90 7.70 1.67
N ILE A 497 -29.69 7.82 2.73
CA ILE A 497 -30.73 8.85 2.88
C ILE A 497 -30.12 10.23 3.18
N TYR A 498 -28.91 10.26 3.74
CA TYR A 498 -28.11 11.43 4.10
C TYR A 498 -26.65 11.28 3.59
N LYS A 499 -25.74 12.24 3.83
CA LYS A 499 -24.31 12.06 3.47
C LYS A 499 -23.71 10.96 4.36
N LYS A 500 -23.43 9.78 3.78
CA LYS A 500 -22.80 8.65 4.47
C LYS A 500 -21.35 8.50 4.03
N THR A 501 -20.46 8.26 4.98
CA THR A 501 -19.04 7.97 4.75
C THR A 501 -18.66 6.69 5.50
N ILE A 502 -17.84 5.83 4.90
CA ILE A 502 -17.34 4.58 5.51
C ILE A 502 -15.82 4.48 5.35
N SER A 503 -15.15 3.62 6.11
CA SER A 503 -13.71 3.36 5.98
C SER A 503 -13.44 2.10 5.15
N ALA A 504 -12.37 2.12 4.34
CA ALA A 504 -11.85 0.95 3.64
C ALA A 504 -11.06 -0.03 4.53
N ARG A 505 -10.83 0.32 5.82
CA ARG A 505 -9.92 -0.39 6.74
C ARG A 505 -10.15 -1.91 6.80
N SER A 506 -11.39 -2.39 6.82
CA SER A 506 -11.67 -3.84 6.88
C SER A 506 -11.24 -4.58 5.61
N PHE A 507 -11.34 -3.95 4.44
CA PHE A 507 -10.82 -4.51 3.18
C PHE A 507 -9.30 -4.48 3.13
N ILE A 508 -8.70 -3.36 3.55
CA ILE A 508 -7.24 -3.20 3.66
C ILE A 508 -6.66 -4.28 4.57
N GLN A 509 -7.21 -4.46 5.78
CA GLN A 509 -6.72 -5.47 6.74
C GLN A 509 -6.83 -6.91 6.21
N ALA A 510 -7.88 -7.24 5.45
CA ALA A 510 -7.99 -8.54 4.79
C ALA A 510 -6.88 -8.72 3.74
N LEU A 511 -6.60 -7.69 2.94
CA LEU A 511 -5.58 -7.71 1.89
C LEU A 511 -4.15 -7.77 2.48
N GLU A 512 -3.89 -7.02 3.55
CA GLU A 512 -2.62 -7.06 4.29
C GLU A 512 -2.37 -8.44 4.91
N TYR A 513 -3.41 -9.08 5.46
CA TYR A 513 -3.34 -10.45 5.98
C TYR A 513 -3.04 -11.47 4.85
N ALA A 514 -3.75 -11.35 3.72
CA ALA A 514 -3.64 -12.26 2.58
C ALA A 514 -2.27 -12.22 1.87
N TYR A 515 -1.57 -11.08 1.92
CA TYR A 515 -0.19 -10.94 1.42
C TYR A 515 0.89 -11.05 2.52
N ARG A 516 0.50 -11.00 3.80
CA ARG A 516 1.37 -10.99 4.98
C ARG A 516 2.34 -9.78 4.99
N THR A 517 1.89 -8.66 4.43
CA THR A 517 2.61 -7.40 4.28
C THR A 517 1.65 -6.24 4.46
N ARG A 518 2.08 -5.13 5.09
CA ARG A 518 1.27 -3.90 5.12
C ARG A 518 1.32 -3.14 3.80
N ILE A 519 0.23 -2.46 3.45
CA ILE A 519 0.18 -1.66 2.21
C ILE A 519 0.94 -0.35 2.43
N SER A 520 2.00 -0.14 1.65
CA SER A 520 2.82 1.07 1.69
C SER A 520 1.99 2.30 1.33
N ARG A 521 1.78 3.20 2.29
CA ARG A 521 1.16 4.53 2.05
C ARG A 521 2.15 5.57 1.53
N ASN A 522 3.44 5.21 1.49
CA ASN A 522 4.52 6.06 0.99
C ASN A 522 4.60 6.01 -0.55
N GLN A 523 4.27 4.86 -1.13
CA GLN A 523 4.10 4.68 -2.58
C GLN A 523 2.62 4.86 -2.93
N GLN A 524 2.21 6.11 -3.17
CA GLN A 524 0.83 6.49 -3.45
C GLN A 524 0.43 6.14 -4.91
N ASP A 525 0.59 4.87 -5.29
CA ASP A 525 0.34 4.39 -6.64
C ASP A 525 -0.99 3.63 -6.74
N ALA A 526 -1.94 4.21 -7.50
CA ALA A 526 -3.25 3.60 -7.69
C ALA A 526 -3.25 2.43 -8.70
N GLN A 527 -2.23 2.28 -9.55
CA GLN A 527 -2.06 1.10 -10.39
C GLN A 527 -1.49 -0.09 -9.60
N GLU A 528 -0.51 0.12 -8.72
CA GLU A 528 0.04 -0.92 -7.84
C GLU A 528 -1.06 -1.49 -6.92
N PHE A 529 -1.85 -0.61 -6.27
CA PHE A 529 -2.98 -1.07 -5.47
C PHE A 529 -4.04 -1.82 -6.30
N LEU A 530 -4.33 -1.38 -7.53
CA LEU A 530 -5.24 -2.09 -8.43
C LEU A 530 -4.67 -3.44 -8.89
N GLN A 531 -3.35 -3.53 -9.12
CA GLN A 531 -2.64 -4.75 -9.48
C GLN A 531 -2.83 -5.79 -8.37
N ILE A 532 -2.47 -5.45 -7.13
CA ILE A 532 -2.55 -6.33 -5.95
C ILE A 532 -3.98 -6.83 -5.74
N VAL A 533 -4.99 -5.96 -5.88
CA VAL A 533 -6.40 -6.36 -5.76
C VAL A 533 -6.82 -7.29 -6.90
N ALA A 534 -6.50 -6.96 -8.15
CA ALA A 534 -6.96 -7.71 -9.32
C ALA A 534 -6.24 -9.06 -9.48
N GLU A 535 -4.95 -9.13 -9.17
CA GLU A 535 -4.18 -10.39 -9.13
C GLU A 535 -4.72 -11.32 -8.06
N ARG A 536 -4.90 -10.86 -6.81
CA ARG A 536 -5.39 -11.73 -5.74
C ARG A 536 -6.79 -12.28 -6.00
N LEU A 537 -7.68 -11.51 -6.64
CA LEU A 537 -8.98 -12.01 -7.07
C LEU A 537 -8.89 -13.05 -8.20
N SER A 538 -7.88 -12.94 -9.08
CA SER A 538 -7.58 -13.94 -10.11
C SER A 538 -7.00 -15.23 -9.49
N ASP A 539 -6.10 -15.11 -8.52
CA ASP A 539 -5.56 -16.26 -7.78
C ASP A 539 -6.67 -16.99 -7.01
N GLU A 540 -7.55 -16.24 -6.32
CA GLU A 540 -8.71 -16.81 -5.61
C GLU A 540 -9.73 -17.44 -6.57
N TYR A 541 -9.92 -16.88 -7.78
CA TYR A 541 -10.74 -17.51 -8.82
C TYR A 541 -10.13 -18.86 -9.24
N HIS A 542 -8.88 -18.88 -9.66
CA HIS A 542 -8.19 -20.07 -10.15
C HIS A 542 -8.03 -21.16 -9.08
N ALA A 543 -7.77 -20.77 -7.84
CA ALA A 543 -7.76 -21.70 -6.71
C ALA A 543 -9.17 -22.30 -6.47
N GLY A 544 -10.22 -21.49 -6.57
CA GLY A 544 -11.60 -21.96 -6.47
C GLY A 544 -11.99 -22.94 -7.59
N VAL A 545 -11.60 -22.66 -8.84
CA VAL A 545 -11.80 -23.57 -9.99
C VAL A 545 -11.08 -24.90 -9.77
N LYS A 546 -9.80 -24.88 -9.38
CA LYS A 546 -9.01 -26.10 -9.10
C LYS A 546 -9.58 -26.92 -7.94
N ALA A 547 -10.07 -26.28 -6.89
CA ALA A 547 -10.73 -26.94 -5.77
C ALA A 547 -12.00 -27.70 -6.22
N ARG A 548 -12.87 -27.05 -7.01
CA ARG A 548 -14.06 -27.69 -7.60
C ARG A 548 -13.72 -28.84 -8.54
N GLN A 549 -12.67 -28.70 -9.36
CA GLN A 549 -12.18 -29.76 -10.25
C GLN A 549 -11.73 -30.99 -9.47
N ARG A 550 -10.89 -30.84 -8.43
CA ARG A 550 -10.47 -31.97 -7.58
C ARG A 550 -11.64 -32.61 -6.84
N ALA A 551 -12.53 -31.83 -6.24
CA ALA A 551 -13.71 -32.37 -5.56
C ALA A 551 -14.62 -33.16 -6.53
N LYS A 552 -14.73 -32.74 -7.79
CA LYS A 552 -15.46 -33.47 -8.83
C LYS A 552 -14.76 -34.76 -9.26
N ASN A 553 -13.43 -34.75 -9.40
CA ASN A 553 -12.67 -35.96 -9.73
C ASN A 553 -12.76 -36.99 -8.59
N ASN A 554 -12.62 -36.55 -7.34
CA ASN A 554 -12.77 -37.40 -6.14
C ASN A 554 -14.20 -37.97 -5.99
N ALA A 555 -15.21 -37.28 -6.53
CA ALA A 555 -16.60 -37.76 -6.58
C ALA A 555 -16.90 -38.71 -7.75
N LEU A 556 -15.91 -39.00 -8.61
CA LEU A 556 -16.01 -39.94 -9.73
C LEU A 556 -15.23 -41.24 -9.49
N GLU A 557 -14.41 -41.33 -8.44
CA GLU A 557 -13.85 -42.61 -7.98
C GLU A 557 -14.87 -43.36 -7.09
N PRO A 558 -15.24 -44.61 -7.42
CA PRO A 558 -16.11 -45.41 -6.56
C PRO A 558 -15.34 -45.90 -5.33
N SER A 559 -15.91 -45.74 -4.14
CA SER A 559 -15.33 -46.21 -2.88
C SER A 559 -15.09 -47.73 -2.90
N PRO A 560 -13.87 -48.22 -2.59
CA PRO A 560 -13.56 -49.64 -2.61
C PRO A 560 -14.26 -50.39 -1.45
N PRO A 561 -14.71 -51.64 -1.67
CA PRO A 561 -15.21 -52.50 -0.60
C PRO A 561 -14.08 -53.01 0.30
N GLU A 562 -14.44 -53.54 1.47
CA GLU A 562 -13.48 -53.90 2.53
C GLU A 562 -12.56 -55.08 2.18
N ALA A 563 -11.27 -54.88 2.46
CA ALA A 563 -10.22 -55.87 2.76
C ALA A 563 -10.23 -57.26 2.10
N ASN A 564 -9.21 -57.54 1.26
CA ASN A 564 -8.33 -58.69 1.48
C ASN A 564 -6.95 -58.61 0.76
N GLN A 565 -6.10 -59.57 1.11
CA GLN A 565 -4.63 -59.63 1.07
C GLN A 565 -3.92 -59.63 -0.32
N GLU A 566 -2.57 -59.62 -0.23
CA GLU A 566 -1.54 -59.95 -1.23
C GLU A 566 -1.06 -58.87 -2.25
N ALA A 567 0.11 -59.15 -2.83
CA ALA A 567 1.01 -58.27 -3.60
C ALA A 567 1.69 -59.13 -4.71
N PRO A 568 2.60 -58.65 -5.63
CA PRO A 568 3.31 -57.35 -5.64
C PRO A 568 3.58 -56.68 -7.03
N SER A 569 4.25 -55.51 -6.98
CA SER A 569 5.25 -55.02 -7.96
C SER A 569 4.88 -54.71 -9.43
N ALA A 570 4.92 -53.42 -9.80
CA ALA A 570 5.31 -52.94 -11.14
C ALA A 570 5.98 -51.54 -11.06
N LYS A 571 6.52 -51.03 -12.17
CA LYS A 571 7.23 -49.73 -12.27
C LYS A 571 6.58 -48.74 -13.25
N SER A 572 6.89 -47.46 -13.03
CA SER A 572 6.84 -46.27 -13.92
C SER A 572 6.99 -46.54 -15.44
N PRO A 573 6.51 -45.66 -16.37
CA PRO A 573 6.52 -44.19 -16.21
C PRO A 573 5.34 -43.39 -16.80
N SER A 574 5.43 -42.06 -16.66
CA SER A 574 4.61 -41.02 -17.28
C SER A 574 4.83 -40.86 -18.79
N MET A 575 3.78 -40.52 -19.54
CA MET A 575 3.90 -39.89 -20.87
C MET A 575 2.69 -38.98 -21.16
N GLU A 576 2.92 -37.89 -21.90
CA GLU A 576 1.88 -36.98 -22.39
C GLU A 576 1.15 -37.59 -23.60
N MET A 577 -0.12 -37.23 -23.85
CA MET A 577 -0.73 -37.44 -25.16
C MET A 577 -1.81 -36.40 -25.51
N GLU A 578 -1.99 -36.20 -26.82
CA GLU A 578 -2.82 -35.18 -27.47
C GLU A 578 -4.31 -35.54 -27.53
N VAL A 579 -5.14 -34.55 -27.90
CA VAL A 579 -6.61 -34.70 -28.04
C VAL A 579 -7.00 -35.04 -29.48
N GLN A 580 -7.79 -36.09 -29.70
CA GLN A 580 -8.44 -36.31 -31.00
C GLN A 580 -9.85 -36.94 -30.92
N VAL A 581 -10.84 -36.15 -31.36
CA VAL A 581 -12.17 -36.46 -31.94
C VAL A 581 -12.94 -37.72 -31.50
N ASP A 582 -13.94 -37.48 -30.65
CA ASP A 582 -15.36 -37.91 -30.74
C ASP A 582 -15.71 -39.23 -31.46
N ASP A 583 -15.96 -40.28 -30.66
CA ASP A 583 -16.74 -41.48 -31.01
C ASP A 583 -18.04 -41.46 -30.18
N GLY A 584 -19.18 -41.70 -30.83
CA GLY A 584 -20.53 -41.51 -30.25
C GLY A 584 -21.00 -42.61 -29.30
N THR A 585 -20.14 -43.10 -28.41
CA THR A 585 -20.45 -44.13 -27.40
C THR A 585 -20.51 -43.55 -25.97
N GLU A 586 -21.12 -44.27 -25.02
CA GLU A 586 -21.45 -43.75 -23.67
C GLU A 586 -20.23 -43.34 -22.82
N ALA A 587 -19.02 -43.73 -23.22
CA ALA A 587 -17.76 -43.23 -22.66
C ALA A 587 -17.50 -41.73 -22.92
N GLY A 588 -18.27 -41.06 -23.79
CA GLY A 588 -18.09 -39.64 -24.12
C GLY A 588 -18.46 -38.64 -23.02
N LEU A 589 -19.21 -39.05 -21.98
CA LEU A 589 -19.69 -38.12 -20.94
C LEU A 589 -18.58 -37.30 -20.25
N PRO A 590 -17.44 -37.87 -19.78
CA PRO A 590 -16.41 -37.10 -19.09
C PRO A 590 -15.82 -35.98 -19.96
N ALA A 591 -15.54 -36.27 -21.24
CA ALA A 591 -14.99 -35.29 -22.18
C ALA A 591 -16.01 -34.18 -22.52
N ILE A 592 -17.28 -34.53 -22.72
CA ILE A 592 -18.36 -33.55 -22.94
C ILE A 592 -18.58 -32.69 -21.69
N ILE A 593 -18.45 -33.27 -20.49
CA ILE A 593 -18.62 -32.58 -19.21
C ILE A 593 -17.45 -31.61 -18.92
N ASP A 594 -16.21 -32.00 -19.21
CA ASP A 594 -15.05 -31.12 -19.05
C ASP A 594 -15.02 -30.02 -20.11
N THR A 595 -15.39 -30.32 -21.37
CA THR A 595 -15.58 -29.29 -22.40
C THR A 595 -16.68 -28.30 -22.00
N LYS A 596 -17.84 -28.76 -21.52
CA LYS A 596 -18.91 -27.87 -21.02
C LYS A 596 -18.50 -27.08 -19.79
N LEU A 597 -17.67 -27.63 -18.89
CA LEU A 597 -17.12 -26.86 -17.77
C LEU A 597 -16.16 -25.76 -18.26
N LYS A 598 -15.31 -26.07 -19.25
CA LYS A 598 -14.43 -25.07 -19.90
C LYS A 598 -15.23 -24.00 -20.63
N GLU A 599 -16.33 -24.35 -21.30
CA GLU A 599 -17.27 -23.39 -21.89
C GLU A 599 -17.92 -22.50 -20.81
N ILE A 600 -18.45 -23.09 -19.73
CA ILE A 600 -19.12 -22.36 -18.63
C ILE A 600 -18.15 -21.43 -17.89
N ASP A 601 -16.94 -21.88 -17.53
CA ASP A 601 -15.95 -20.98 -16.93
C ASP A 601 -15.34 -20.00 -17.96
N SER A 602 -15.40 -20.26 -19.28
CA SER A 602 -15.11 -19.21 -20.29
C SER A 602 -16.21 -18.14 -20.35
N GLU A 603 -17.49 -18.53 -20.19
CA GLU A 603 -18.63 -17.59 -20.14
C GLU A 603 -18.65 -16.80 -18.83
N TYR A 604 -18.30 -17.42 -17.69
CA TYR A 604 -18.45 -16.84 -16.35
C TYR A 604 -17.15 -16.48 -15.61
N GLY A 605 -15.98 -16.70 -16.21
CA GLY A 605 -14.67 -16.45 -15.60
C GLY A 605 -14.34 -15.00 -15.24
N PHE A 606 -13.23 -14.84 -14.50
CA PHE A 606 -12.82 -13.62 -13.80
C PHE A 606 -12.83 -12.38 -14.72
N PRO A 607 -13.63 -11.34 -14.43
CA PRO A 607 -13.96 -10.30 -15.41
C PRO A 607 -12.79 -9.43 -15.85
N PHE A 608 -11.71 -9.33 -15.07
CA PHE A 608 -10.51 -8.57 -15.44
C PHE A 608 -9.49 -9.35 -16.27
N GLU A 609 -9.58 -10.70 -16.35
CA GLU A 609 -8.56 -11.49 -17.04
C GLU A 609 -8.68 -11.39 -18.57
N GLY A 610 -7.61 -10.91 -19.20
CA GLY A 610 -7.36 -11.08 -20.63
C GLY A 610 -6.11 -11.94 -20.86
N LYS A 611 -5.90 -12.35 -22.11
CA LYS A 611 -4.68 -13.04 -22.55
C LYS A 611 -4.04 -12.31 -23.72
N MET A 612 -2.73 -12.18 -23.66
CA MET A 612 -1.89 -11.57 -24.68
C MET A 612 -0.90 -12.60 -25.20
N GLU A 613 -0.62 -12.56 -26.49
CA GLU A 613 0.26 -13.51 -27.17
C GLU A 613 1.43 -12.77 -27.84
N SER A 614 2.62 -13.32 -27.66
CA SER A 614 3.90 -12.80 -28.18
C SER A 614 4.46 -13.77 -29.21
N GLN A 615 4.25 -13.48 -30.50
CA GLN A 615 4.77 -14.25 -31.63
C GLN A 615 6.14 -13.70 -32.06
N ILE A 616 7.18 -14.54 -32.08
CA ILE A 616 8.53 -14.17 -32.54
C ILE A 616 8.79 -14.80 -33.92
N GLU A 617 9.37 -14.03 -34.84
CA GLU A 617 9.82 -14.47 -36.17
C GLU A 617 11.26 -14.02 -36.47
N CYS A 618 12.13 -14.95 -36.85
CA CYS A 618 13.47 -14.63 -37.35
C CYS A 618 13.43 -14.06 -38.77
N GLN A 619 13.88 -12.81 -38.93
CA GLN A 619 13.86 -12.12 -40.23
C GLN A 619 14.85 -12.69 -41.26
N PHE A 620 15.77 -13.56 -40.84
CA PHE A 620 16.71 -14.26 -41.73
C PHE A 620 16.16 -15.60 -42.23
N CYS A 621 15.86 -16.54 -41.33
CA CYS A 621 15.43 -17.90 -41.71
C CYS A 621 13.91 -18.10 -41.75
N ARG A 622 13.11 -17.06 -41.46
CA ARG A 622 11.64 -17.05 -41.36
C ARG A 622 11.06 -18.12 -40.41
N TYR A 623 11.87 -18.61 -39.47
CA TYR A 623 11.37 -19.45 -38.38
C TYR A 623 10.49 -18.63 -37.45
N GLN A 624 9.27 -19.10 -37.25
CA GLN A 624 8.33 -18.60 -36.25
C GLN A 624 8.40 -19.54 -35.04
N TYR A 625 8.65 -18.96 -33.87
CA TYR A 625 8.69 -19.69 -32.60
C TYR A 625 7.27 -20.06 -32.16
N LYS A 626 7.14 -21.03 -31.24
CA LYS A 626 5.86 -21.29 -30.58
C LYS A 626 5.36 -20.01 -29.86
N PRO A 627 4.13 -19.54 -30.12
CA PRO A 627 3.64 -18.30 -29.53
C PRO A 627 3.49 -18.42 -28.01
N ASN A 628 4.15 -17.51 -27.27
CA ASN A 628 4.03 -17.45 -25.82
C ASN A 628 2.79 -16.65 -25.42
N GLN A 629 1.89 -17.24 -24.62
CA GLN A 629 0.68 -16.60 -24.12
C GLN A 629 0.79 -16.26 -22.62
N THR A 630 0.49 -15.02 -22.26
CA THR A 630 0.47 -14.53 -20.88
C THR A 630 -0.90 -13.93 -20.52
N SER A 631 -1.43 -14.28 -19.35
CA SER A 631 -2.61 -13.61 -18.79
C SER A 631 -2.26 -12.22 -18.24
N PHE A 632 -3.23 -11.31 -18.23
CA PHE A 632 -3.13 -9.98 -17.61
C PHE A 632 -4.46 -9.60 -16.93
N VAL A 633 -4.38 -8.79 -15.86
CA VAL A 633 -5.56 -8.27 -15.13
C VAL A 633 -5.76 -6.75 -15.27
N ASN A 634 -4.74 -6.03 -15.76
CA ASN A 634 -4.85 -4.68 -16.30
C ASN A 634 -3.78 -4.49 -17.39
N LEU A 635 -3.86 -3.38 -18.14
CA LEU A 635 -2.87 -3.00 -19.14
C LEU A 635 -2.25 -1.64 -18.79
N THR A 636 -0.93 -1.59 -18.64
CA THR A 636 -0.18 -0.32 -18.58
C THR A 636 0.22 0.11 -19.99
N LEU A 637 -0.29 1.25 -20.45
CA LEU A 637 0.06 1.87 -21.72
C LEU A 637 1.02 3.04 -21.50
N GLN A 638 2.11 3.09 -22.27
CA GLN A 638 3.07 4.19 -22.21
C GLN A 638 2.52 5.42 -22.93
N VAL A 639 2.45 6.57 -22.24
CA VAL A 639 2.02 7.83 -22.86
C VAL A 639 3.22 8.47 -23.58
N PRO A 640 3.19 8.67 -24.90
CA PRO A 640 4.30 9.26 -25.65
C PRO A 640 4.57 10.72 -25.23
N GLN A 641 5.84 11.14 -25.32
CA GLN A 641 6.27 12.51 -25.00
C GLN A 641 5.87 13.48 -26.13
N LYS A 642 4.58 13.84 -26.16
CA LYS A 642 3.95 14.75 -27.15
C LYS A 642 2.89 15.60 -26.45
N ASN A 643 2.57 16.78 -26.99
CA ASN A 643 1.56 17.68 -26.40
C ASN A 643 0.16 17.02 -26.28
N SER A 644 -0.17 16.11 -27.20
CA SER A 644 -1.41 15.31 -27.18
C SER A 644 -1.23 13.97 -27.89
N THR A 645 -2.09 13.01 -27.53
CA THR A 645 -2.22 11.67 -28.11
C THR A 645 -3.66 11.16 -27.95
N THR A 646 -4.01 10.04 -28.58
CA THR A 646 -5.25 9.30 -28.32
C THR A 646 -4.98 8.02 -27.56
N LEU A 647 -5.99 7.48 -26.87
CA LEU A 647 -5.91 6.16 -26.22
C LEU A 647 -5.59 5.05 -27.23
N SER A 648 -6.16 5.11 -28.44
CA SER A 648 -5.85 4.21 -29.55
C SER A 648 -4.36 4.26 -29.92
N ALA A 649 -3.77 5.44 -30.07
CA ALA A 649 -2.34 5.58 -30.37
C ALA A 649 -1.42 5.04 -29.25
N CYS A 650 -1.91 4.96 -28.01
CA CYS A 650 -1.20 4.29 -26.93
C CYS A 650 -1.32 2.74 -27.00
N PHE A 651 -2.46 2.21 -27.44
CA PHE A 651 -2.59 0.79 -27.80
C PHE A 651 -1.74 0.41 -29.02
N ASP A 652 -1.72 1.25 -30.07
CA ASP A 652 -0.86 1.07 -31.25
C ASP A 652 0.63 1.04 -30.86
N GLY A 653 1.00 1.72 -29.77
CA GLY A 653 2.33 1.66 -29.17
C GLY A 653 2.64 0.33 -28.46
N LEU A 654 1.68 -0.22 -27.72
CA LEU A 654 1.81 -1.53 -27.03
C LEU A 654 1.81 -2.71 -28.01
N LEU A 655 1.00 -2.65 -29.07
CA LEU A 655 0.79 -3.73 -30.04
C LEU A 655 1.71 -3.60 -31.27
N LYS A 656 2.68 -2.67 -31.24
CA LYS A 656 3.64 -2.45 -32.31
C LYS A 656 4.59 -3.64 -32.45
N THR A 657 4.95 -4.01 -33.68
CA THR A 657 6.07 -4.92 -33.94
C THR A 657 7.37 -4.35 -33.35
N GLU A 658 7.94 -5.03 -32.37
CA GLU A 658 9.29 -4.78 -31.88
C GLU A 658 10.30 -5.48 -32.79
N TYR A 659 11.44 -4.84 -33.04
CA TYR A 659 12.56 -5.45 -33.77
C TYR A 659 13.75 -5.56 -32.83
N ILE A 660 14.25 -6.77 -32.64
CA ILE A 660 15.38 -7.06 -31.74
C ILE A 660 16.52 -7.58 -32.61
N ASP A 661 17.65 -6.86 -32.58
CA ASP A 661 18.91 -7.25 -33.21
C ASP A 661 19.73 -8.18 -32.29
N ASP A 662 20.83 -8.72 -32.79
CA ASP A 662 21.76 -9.59 -32.06
C ASP A 662 21.22 -10.91 -31.47
N PHE A 663 19.97 -11.29 -31.79
CA PHE A 663 19.33 -12.49 -31.29
C PHE A 663 19.89 -13.78 -31.93
N ARG A 664 20.09 -14.84 -31.13
CA ARG A 664 20.62 -16.13 -31.59
C ARG A 664 19.48 -17.14 -31.84
N CYS A 665 18.86 -17.04 -33.01
CA CYS A 665 17.77 -17.93 -33.40
C CYS A 665 18.21 -19.41 -33.47
N ASP A 666 17.44 -20.31 -32.85
CA ASP A 666 17.78 -21.72 -32.68
C ASP A 666 17.87 -22.49 -33.98
N LYS A 667 16.95 -22.26 -34.92
CA LYS A 667 17.08 -22.80 -36.28
C LYS A 667 18.38 -22.36 -36.97
N CYS A 668 18.83 -21.12 -36.76
CA CYS A 668 20.13 -20.64 -37.26
C CYS A 668 21.32 -21.23 -36.47
N ARG A 669 21.17 -21.45 -35.16
CA ARG A 669 22.18 -22.06 -34.27
C ARG A 669 22.40 -23.53 -34.63
N LEU A 670 21.35 -24.29 -34.87
CA LEU A 670 21.38 -25.67 -35.34
C LEU A 670 21.91 -25.78 -36.78
N GLN A 671 21.54 -24.87 -37.69
CA GLN A 671 22.15 -24.78 -39.03
C GLN A 671 23.67 -24.55 -38.95
N HIS A 672 24.12 -23.62 -38.10
CA HIS A 672 25.54 -23.39 -37.89
C HIS A 672 26.26 -24.59 -37.24
N ALA A 673 25.64 -25.24 -36.24
CA ALA A 673 26.17 -26.45 -35.63
C ALA A 673 26.32 -27.59 -36.66
N LEU A 674 25.34 -27.76 -37.56
CA LEU A 674 25.41 -28.70 -38.67
C LEU A 674 26.60 -28.39 -39.60
N GLU A 675 26.77 -27.13 -40.03
CA GLU A 675 27.92 -26.72 -40.85
C GLU A 675 29.28 -26.99 -40.17
N VAL A 676 29.39 -26.74 -38.86
CA VAL A 676 30.62 -27.00 -38.09
C VAL A 676 30.88 -28.50 -37.99
N LYS A 677 29.89 -29.30 -37.58
CA LYS A 677 30.01 -30.76 -37.41
C LYS A 677 30.28 -31.47 -38.74
N SER A 678 29.64 -31.07 -39.84
CA SER A 678 29.95 -31.59 -41.18
C SER A 678 31.38 -31.25 -41.62
N ARG A 679 31.90 -30.07 -41.24
CA ARG A 679 33.29 -29.66 -41.51
C ARG A 679 34.30 -30.40 -40.63
N GLU A 680 33.93 -30.81 -39.42
CA GLU A 680 34.71 -31.70 -38.56
C GLU A 680 34.73 -33.14 -39.12
N LEU A 681 33.57 -33.66 -39.54
CA LEU A 681 33.46 -34.98 -40.17
C LEU A 681 34.27 -35.08 -41.47
N ALA A 682 34.31 -34.01 -42.27
CA ALA A 682 35.15 -33.94 -43.47
C ALA A 682 36.67 -33.90 -43.17
N LYS A 683 37.08 -33.57 -41.94
CA LYS A 683 38.49 -33.50 -41.51
C LYS A 683 38.92 -34.71 -40.67
N SER A 684 38.00 -35.41 -40.00
CA SER A 684 38.34 -36.52 -39.11
C SER A 684 38.84 -37.74 -39.88
N ARG A 685 39.99 -38.25 -39.43
CA ARG A 685 40.67 -39.47 -39.92
C ARG A 685 40.43 -40.70 -39.02
N SER A 686 39.64 -40.56 -37.96
CA SER A 686 39.39 -41.58 -36.94
C SER A 686 37.97 -42.12 -37.08
N GLU A 687 37.79 -43.41 -37.39
CA GLU A 687 36.46 -43.99 -37.65
C GLU A 687 35.51 -43.84 -36.46
N LYS A 688 36.00 -43.97 -35.23
CA LYS A 688 35.21 -43.79 -34.01
C LYS A 688 34.62 -42.38 -33.92
N ASP A 689 35.43 -41.37 -34.23
CA ASP A 689 35.02 -39.97 -34.13
C ASP A 689 34.11 -39.58 -35.32
N ARG A 690 34.34 -40.18 -36.50
CA ARG A 690 33.43 -40.05 -37.65
C ARG A 690 32.05 -40.61 -37.32
N ALA A 691 31.96 -41.82 -36.77
CA ALA A 691 30.69 -42.44 -36.37
C ALA A 691 29.94 -41.61 -35.30
N SER A 692 30.64 -41.03 -34.31
CA SER A 692 30.02 -40.12 -33.34
C SER A 692 29.47 -38.85 -34.01
N LEU A 693 30.26 -38.22 -34.88
CA LEU A 693 29.86 -37.01 -35.60
C LEU A 693 28.68 -37.26 -36.55
N GLU A 694 28.61 -38.43 -37.19
CA GLU A 694 27.47 -38.81 -38.05
C GLU A 694 26.16 -38.98 -37.24
N VAL A 695 26.24 -39.53 -36.02
CA VAL A 695 25.09 -39.60 -35.09
C VAL A 695 24.66 -38.21 -34.60
N GLU A 696 25.61 -37.34 -34.23
CA GLU A 696 25.34 -35.95 -33.84
C GLU A 696 24.71 -35.14 -34.98
N ILE A 697 25.25 -35.25 -36.20
CA ILE A 697 24.72 -34.61 -37.42
C ILE A 697 23.29 -35.07 -37.67
N LYS A 698 23.01 -36.39 -37.58
CA LYS A 698 21.67 -36.93 -37.78
C LYS A 698 20.67 -36.41 -36.74
N LYS A 699 21.06 -36.31 -35.46
CA LYS A 699 20.23 -35.68 -34.41
C LYS A 699 19.92 -34.21 -34.73
N ILE A 700 20.92 -33.43 -35.13
CA ILE A 700 20.74 -32.00 -35.50
C ILE A 700 19.81 -31.86 -36.72
N GLN A 701 19.95 -32.72 -37.74
CA GLN A 701 19.06 -32.75 -38.90
C GLN A 701 17.60 -33.08 -38.53
N THR A 702 17.38 -34.04 -37.63
CA THR A 702 16.04 -34.37 -37.13
C THR A 702 15.39 -33.18 -36.41
N ALA A 703 16.11 -32.52 -35.50
CA ALA A 703 15.59 -31.33 -34.81
C ALA A 703 15.31 -30.16 -35.78
N LEU A 704 16.16 -29.95 -36.80
CA LEU A 704 15.92 -28.94 -37.84
C LEU A 704 14.67 -29.19 -38.70
N ALA A 705 14.20 -30.44 -38.77
CA ALA A 705 13.03 -30.86 -39.54
C ALA A 705 11.74 -30.94 -38.72
N ILE A 706 11.83 -31.37 -37.45
CA ILE A 706 10.66 -31.57 -36.56
C ILE A 706 10.44 -30.34 -35.67
N ASP A 707 11.38 -30.05 -34.77
CA ASP A 707 11.26 -28.96 -33.79
C ASP A 707 12.63 -28.34 -33.43
N PRO A 708 12.98 -27.19 -34.03
CA PRO A 708 14.22 -26.48 -33.73
C PRO A 708 14.33 -25.92 -32.29
N GLU A 709 13.26 -25.92 -31.49
CA GLU A 709 13.28 -25.51 -30.08
C GLU A 709 13.63 -26.67 -29.12
N SER A 710 13.65 -27.91 -29.61
CA SER A 710 13.86 -29.12 -28.79
C SER A 710 15.29 -29.27 -28.22
N SER A 711 15.39 -29.87 -27.03
CA SER A 711 16.67 -30.16 -26.37
C SER A 711 17.37 -31.37 -27.00
N LEU A 712 18.62 -31.18 -27.45
CA LEU A 712 19.42 -32.22 -28.11
C LEU A 712 20.31 -32.98 -27.11
N ASP A 713 19.73 -33.98 -26.44
CA ASP A 713 20.46 -34.81 -25.48
C ASP A 713 21.61 -35.58 -26.11
N GLY A 714 22.80 -35.47 -25.51
CA GLY A 714 24.02 -36.10 -26.00
C GLY A 714 24.45 -35.59 -27.39
N VAL A 715 24.45 -34.26 -27.59
CA VAL A 715 25.05 -33.57 -28.75
C VAL A 715 25.87 -32.38 -28.25
N THR A 716 27.18 -32.35 -28.54
CA THR A 716 28.04 -31.24 -28.15
C THR A 716 27.98 -30.13 -29.20
N LEU A 717 27.08 -29.17 -29.01
CA LEU A 717 26.93 -27.99 -29.86
C LEU A 717 28.17 -27.05 -29.74
N PRO A 718 28.52 -26.29 -30.80
CA PRO A 718 29.56 -25.26 -30.72
C PRO A 718 29.25 -24.15 -29.69
N PRO A 719 30.27 -23.43 -29.18
CA PRO A 719 30.09 -22.38 -28.17
C PRO A 719 29.09 -21.30 -28.58
N ALA A 720 28.31 -20.83 -27.61
CA ALA A 720 27.29 -19.79 -27.77
C ALA A 720 27.79 -18.60 -28.61
N GLU A 721 29.04 -18.18 -28.37
CA GLU A 721 29.73 -17.04 -28.97
C GLU A 721 29.73 -17.09 -30.50
N THR A 722 29.96 -18.28 -31.05
CA THR A 722 30.14 -18.53 -32.49
C THR A 722 28.84 -18.54 -33.28
N ALA A 723 27.70 -18.76 -32.63
CA ALA A 723 26.42 -18.86 -33.30
C ALA A 723 25.99 -17.52 -33.94
N PRO A 724 25.48 -17.53 -35.19
CA PRO A 724 25.20 -16.32 -35.95
C PRO A 724 24.09 -15.49 -35.32
N LYS A 725 24.43 -14.24 -34.97
CA LYS A 725 23.49 -13.19 -34.56
C LYS A 725 22.54 -12.82 -35.71
N ARG A 726 21.24 -12.71 -35.42
CA ARG A 726 20.16 -12.42 -36.38
C ARG A 726 19.18 -11.38 -35.81
N LYS A 727 18.46 -10.71 -36.72
CA LYS A 727 17.33 -9.83 -36.36
C LYS A 727 16.05 -10.66 -36.25
N ILE A 728 15.28 -10.45 -35.18
CA ILE A 728 13.92 -10.99 -35.01
C ILE A 728 12.90 -9.85 -35.04
N ALA A 729 11.67 -10.19 -35.39
CA ALA A 729 10.48 -9.36 -35.20
C ALA A 729 9.58 -10.03 -34.16
N ARG A 730 9.09 -9.25 -33.20
CA ARG A 730 8.17 -9.70 -32.15
C ARG A 730 6.84 -8.97 -32.31
N HIS A 731 5.77 -9.73 -32.46
CA HIS A 731 4.41 -9.24 -32.63
C HIS A 731 3.61 -9.56 -31.36
N MET A 732 2.91 -8.56 -30.82
CA MET A 732 2.10 -8.73 -29.61
C MET A 732 0.62 -8.47 -29.93
N ARG A 733 -0.26 -9.39 -29.55
CA ARG A 733 -1.72 -9.28 -29.78
C ARG A 733 -2.52 -9.74 -28.57
N ILE A 734 -3.65 -9.09 -28.29
CA ILE A 734 -4.63 -9.58 -27.31
C ILE A 734 -5.44 -10.70 -27.98
N THR A 735 -5.40 -11.90 -27.43
CA THR A 735 -6.12 -13.09 -27.92
C THR A 735 -7.44 -13.28 -27.18
N VAL A 736 -7.44 -13.08 -25.85
CA VAL A 736 -8.65 -13.10 -25.01
C VAL A 736 -8.86 -11.71 -24.42
N PHE A 737 -10.02 -11.12 -24.70
CA PHE A 737 -10.41 -9.80 -24.18
C PHE A 737 -11.20 -9.95 -22.87
N PRO A 738 -10.82 -9.25 -21.78
CA PRO A 738 -11.53 -9.29 -20.51
C PRO A 738 -12.92 -8.65 -20.63
N LYS A 739 -13.84 -9.02 -19.72
CA LYS A 739 -15.17 -8.37 -19.60
C LYS A 739 -15.05 -6.94 -19.09
N VAL A 740 -14.06 -6.67 -18.26
CA VAL A 740 -13.74 -5.35 -17.70
C VAL A 740 -12.26 -5.09 -17.97
N ILE A 741 -11.96 -4.13 -18.85
CA ILE A 741 -10.59 -3.74 -19.17
C ILE A 741 -10.17 -2.56 -18.30
N ALA A 742 -9.24 -2.82 -17.37
CA ALA A 742 -8.52 -1.80 -16.63
C ALA A 742 -7.30 -1.33 -17.42
N ILE A 743 -7.16 -0.02 -17.59
CA ILE A 743 -6.08 0.60 -18.36
C ILE A 743 -5.39 1.65 -17.50
N HIS A 744 -4.10 1.47 -17.26
CA HIS A 744 -3.21 2.48 -16.65
C HIS A 744 -2.49 3.26 -17.75
N LEU A 745 -2.40 4.58 -17.58
CA LEU A 745 -1.64 5.48 -18.43
C LEU A 745 -0.33 5.86 -17.73
N SER A 746 0.75 5.13 -18.04
CA SER A 746 2.08 5.44 -17.54
C SER A 746 2.54 6.80 -18.07
N ARG A 747 2.74 7.73 -17.14
CA ARG A 747 3.17 9.12 -17.40
C ARG A 747 4.54 9.42 -16.82
N SER A 748 5.28 8.43 -16.35
CA SER A 748 6.59 8.62 -15.73
C SER A 748 7.68 8.87 -16.77
N ILE A 749 8.42 9.97 -16.60
CA ILE A 749 9.62 10.27 -17.38
C ILE A 749 10.80 10.30 -16.41
N PHE A 750 11.71 9.35 -16.56
CA PHE A 750 12.95 9.28 -15.79
C PHE A 750 14.11 9.76 -16.66
N ASP A 751 14.72 10.88 -16.26
CA ASP A 751 16.02 11.33 -16.77
C ASP A 751 17.08 11.14 -15.67
N ARG A 752 18.37 11.16 -16.03
CA ARG A 752 19.50 10.86 -15.14
C ARG A 752 19.63 11.80 -13.92
N SER A 753 18.94 12.93 -13.94
CA SER A 753 18.94 13.95 -12.88
C SER A 753 17.55 14.31 -12.36
N SER A 754 16.44 13.81 -12.94
CA SER A 754 15.09 14.16 -12.51
C SER A 754 14.03 13.12 -12.90
N SER A 755 12.97 13.01 -12.10
CA SER A 755 11.74 12.31 -12.48
C SER A 755 10.63 13.33 -12.67
N THR A 756 9.95 13.28 -13.82
CA THR A 756 8.91 14.23 -14.21
C THR A 756 7.66 13.51 -14.75
N LYS A 757 6.53 14.21 -14.75
CA LYS A 757 5.22 13.66 -15.15
C LYS A 757 4.83 14.17 -16.53
N ASN A 758 4.59 13.24 -17.45
CA ASN A 758 4.16 13.52 -18.82
C ASN A 758 2.77 14.19 -18.85
N ALA A 759 2.78 15.50 -19.10
CA ALA A 759 1.60 16.36 -19.18
C ALA A 759 0.80 16.24 -20.49
N ALA A 760 1.13 15.30 -21.37
CA ALA A 760 0.41 15.00 -22.61
C ALA A 760 -1.09 14.85 -22.38
N LYS A 761 -1.90 15.53 -23.21
CA LYS A 761 -3.35 15.29 -23.26
C LYS A 761 -3.63 13.94 -23.92
N VAL A 762 -4.15 12.97 -23.17
CA VAL A 762 -4.63 11.69 -23.71
C VAL A 762 -6.13 11.82 -23.97
N SER A 763 -6.54 11.81 -25.23
CA SER A 763 -7.96 11.78 -25.60
C SER A 763 -8.46 10.33 -25.62
N PHE A 764 -9.50 10.04 -24.85
CA PHE A 764 -10.10 8.71 -24.71
C PHE A 764 -11.60 8.77 -25.06
N PRO A 765 -12.16 7.77 -25.76
CA PRO A 765 -13.57 7.75 -26.13
C PRO A 765 -14.45 7.24 -24.98
N GLU A 766 -15.75 7.57 -25.01
CA GLU A 766 -16.77 6.94 -24.16
C GLU A 766 -17.01 5.47 -24.53
N ARG A 767 -16.94 5.15 -25.83
CA ARG A 767 -17.09 3.80 -26.39
C ARG A 767 -15.80 3.44 -27.13
N LEU A 768 -15.04 2.49 -26.60
CA LEU A 768 -13.74 2.06 -27.11
C LEU A 768 -13.91 0.78 -27.97
N PRO A 769 -13.62 0.82 -29.29
CA PRO A 769 -13.48 -0.38 -30.10
C PRO A 769 -12.11 -1.03 -29.87
N LEU A 770 -12.08 -2.35 -29.72
CA LEU A 770 -10.86 -3.17 -29.66
C LEU A 770 -11.04 -4.46 -30.48
N GLY A 771 -9.93 -5.08 -30.90
CA GLY A 771 -9.93 -6.28 -31.74
C GLY A 771 -9.81 -6.00 -33.24
N GLY A 772 -9.81 -7.06 -34.05
CA GLY A 772 -9.67 -6.96 -35.50
C GLY A 772 -10.93 -6.41 -36.18
N ILE A 773 -10.80 -5.96 -37.45
CA ILE A 773 -11.90 -5.36 -38.23
C ILE A 773 -13.12 -6.29 -38.32
N LEU A 774 -12.89 -7.60 -38.40
CA LEU A 774 -13.94 -8.64 -38.49
C LEU A 774 -14.46 -9.14 -37.13
N SER A 775 -13.84 -8.73 -36.02
CA SER A 775 -14.11 -9.24 -34.66
C SER A 775 -14.07 -8.15 -33.60
N GLN A 776 -14.49 -6.93 -33.99
CA GLN A 776 -14.40 -5.73 -33.16
C GLN A 776 -15.37 -5.81 -31.97
N LYS A 777 -14.82 -5.81 -30.75
CA LYS A 777 -15.57 -5.72 -29.50
C LYS A 777 -15.66 -4.25 -29.06
N TYR A 778 -16.84 -3.85 -28.60
CA TYR A 778 -17.07 -2.51 -28.04
C TYR A 778 -17.05 -2.55 -26.52
N PHE A 779 -16.47 -1.50 -25.93
CA PHE A 779 -16.30 -1.34 -24.49
C PHE A 779 -16.85 0.03 -24.07
N LYS A 780 -17.75 0.09 -23.09
CA LYS A 780 -18.28 1.36 -22.55
C LYS A 780 -17.51 1.78 -21.30
N LEU A 781 -17.02 3.02 -21.29
CA LEU A 781 -16.30 3.60 -20.14
C LEU A 781 -17.25 3.71 -18.95
N LEU A 782 -16.97 3.02 -17.82
CA LEU A 782 -17.80 3.08 -16.61
C LEU A 782 -17.17 3.86 -15.45
N ALA A 783 -15.83 3.86 -15.35
CA ALA A 783 -15.11 4.64 -14.36
C ALA A 783 -13.76 5.16 -14.87
N ILE A 784 -13.26 6.26 -14.29
CA ILE A 784 -11.86 6.69 -14.40
C ILE A 784 -11.33 7.11 -13.02
N VAL A 785 -10.02 7.01 -12.84
CA VAL A 785 -9.30 7.65 -11.73
C VAL A 785 -8.33 8.69 -12.31
N CYS A 786 -8.34 9.88 -11.74
CA CYS A 786 -7.52 11.01 -12.13
C CYS A 786 -6.49 11.34 -11.05
N HIS A 787 -5.22 11.51 -11.41
CA HIS A 787 -4.13 11.88 -10.51
C HIS A 787 -3.68 13.35 -10.75
N LYS A 788 -4.01 14.24 -9.81
CA LYS A 788 -3.65 15.67 -9.86
C LYS A 788 -2.46 15.95 -8.94
N GLY A 789 -1.34 16.34 -9.53
CA GLY A 789 -0.09 16.57 -8.81
C GLY A 789 1.14 16.28 -9.65
N SER A 790 2.30 16.23 -8.99
CA SER A 790 3.61 15.93 -9.56
C SER A 790 3.75 14.42 -9.91
N HIS A 791 4.98 13.96 -10.15
CA HIS A 791 5.29 12.54 -10.22
C HIS A 791 5.26 11.87 -8.82
N ASN A 792 5.72 12.57 -7.79
CA ASN A 792 5.97 12.01 -6.45
C ASN A 792 4.90 12.38 -5.41
N SER A 793 3.93 13.21 -5.77
CA SER A 793 2.91 13.74 -4.86
C SER A 793 1.67 14.23 -5.60
N GLY A 794 0.48 13.86 -5.13
CA GLY A 794 -0.77 14.36 -5.69
C GLY A 794 -2.02 13.74 -5.08
N HIS A 795 -3.16 14.32 -5.44
CA HIS A 795 -4.48 13.85 -5.00
C HIS A 795 -5.14 13.03 -6.11
N TYR A 796 -5.75 11.93 -5.72
CA TYR A 796 -6.56 11.09 -6.61
C TYR A 796 -8.05 11.45 -6.48
N GLU A 797 -8.72 11.60 -7.62
CA GLU A 797 -10.18 11.73 -7.71
C GLU A 797 -10.76 10.57 -8.54
N SER A 798 -11.92 10.07 -8.14
CA SER A 798 -12.64 9.01 -8.86
C SER A 798 -13.87 9.57 -9.57
N PHE A 799 -14.12 9.10 -10.78
CA PHE A 799 -15.37 9.33 -11.50
C PHE A 799 -15.99 7.97 -11.81
N ARG A 800 -17.23 7.72 -11.36
CA ARG A 800 -17.98 6.49 -11.65
C ARG A 800 -19.37 6.80 -12.20
N ARG A 801 -19.86 6.02 -13.18
CA ARG A 801 -21.24 6.18 -13.66
C ARG A 801 -22.25 5.85 -12.57
N ASN A 802 -23.41 6.49 -12.64
CA ASN A 802 -24.59 6.17 -11.86
C ASN A 802 -25.34 4.95 -12.46
N HIS A 803 -24.61 3.85 -12.69
CA HIS A 803 -25.19 2.63 -13.27
C HIS A 803 -25.96 1.87 -12.18
N LEU A 804 -27.20 2.29 -11.96
CA LEU A 804 -28.14 1.58 -11.08
C LEU A 804 -28.59 0.28 -11.75
N TYR A 805 -27.81 -0.79 -11.58
CA TYR A 805 -28.23 -2.14 -11.94
C TYR A 805 -29.61 -2.41 -11.33
N PRO A 806 -30.59 -2.87 -12.12
CA PRO A 806 -31.94 -3.11 -11.63
C PRO A 806 -31.91 -4.19 -10.53
N PRO A 807 -32.71 -4.05 -9.46
CA PRO A 807 -32.78 -5.07 -8.42
C PRO A 807 -33.34 -6.37 -9.02
N PHE A 808 -32.45 -7.35 -9.21
CA PHE A 808 -32.69 -8.76 -9.52
C PHE A 808 -33.95 -9.07 -10.35
N SER A 809 -33.90 -8.75 -11.65
CA SER A 809 -34.53 -9.59 -12.67
C SER A 809 -33.46 -10.49 -13.25
N THR A 810 -33.08 -11.53 -12.51
CA THR A 810 -32.16 -12.59 -12.94
C THR A 810 -32.85 -13.47 -13.99
N PRO A 811 -32.43 -13.47 -15.26
CA PRO A 811 -33.12 -14.23 -16.30
C PRO A 811 -32.90 -15.75 -16.16
N ASP A 812 -31.75 -16.14 -15.62
CA ASP A 812 -31.21 -17.51 -15.67
C ASP A 812 -31.25 -18.29 -14.34
N VAL A 813 -32.08 -17.89 -13.36
CA VAL A 813 -32.14 -18.56 -12.03
C VAL A 813 -32.31 -20.09 -12.14
N PHE A 814 -33.04 -20.54 -13.16
CA PHE A 814 -33.37 -21.95 -13.36
C PHE A 814 -32.57 -22.63 -14.48
N SER A 815 -31.73 -21.90 -15.24
CA SER A 815 -30.94 -22.47 -16.33
C SER A 815 -29.84 -23.40 -15.80
N SER A 816 -29.02 -22.91 -14.86
CA SER A 816 -28.05 -23.71 -14.13
C SER A 816 -28.69 -24.67 -13.11
N TYR A 817 -29.88 -24.35 -12.60
CA TYR A 817 -30.61 -25.20 -11.65
C TYR A 817 -31.25 -26.43 -12.30
N ALA A 818 -31.49 -26.41 -13.62
CA ALA A 818 -32.02 -27.54 -14.37
C ALA A 818 -30.94 -28.58 -14.73
N GLN A 819 -29.67 -28.17 -14.85
CA GLN A 819 -28.57 -29.04 -15.31
C GLN A 819 -27.84 -29.78 -14.18
N SER A 820 -28.05 -29.39 -12.92
CA SER A 820 -27.36 -29.96 -11.75
C SER A 820 -28.04 -31.19 -11.13
N ARG A 821 -29.20 -31.61 -11.65
CA ARG A 821 -29.87 -32.86 -11.22
C ARG A 821 -29.65 -33.98 -12.23
N GLY A 822 -28.80 -34.94 -11.85
CA GLY A 822 -29.01 -36.32 -12.26
C GLY A 822 -30.39 -36.80 -11.77
N THR A 823 -31.03 -37.68 -12.55
CA THR A 823 -32.36 -38.22 -12.22
C THR A 823 -32.28 -39.15 -11.01
N SER A 824 -33.12 -38.90 -10.01
CA SER A 824 -33.29 -39.80 -8.86
C SER A 824 -33.83 -41.16 -9.33
N GLU A 825 -33.07 -42.22 -9.13
CA GLU A 825 -33.45 -43.60 -9.53
C GLU A 825 -34.71 -44.11 -8.82
N ASN A 826 -35.06 -43.52 -7.66
CA ASN A 826 -36.31 -43.81 -6.97
C ASN A 826 -37.39 -42.76 -7.31
N PRO A 827 -38.40 -43.08 -8.14
CA PRO A 827 -39.60 -42.26 -8.28
C PRO A 827 -40.49 -42.43 -7.04
N SER A 828 -40.68 -41.35 -6.28
CA SER A 828 -41.46 -41.39 -5.03
C SER A 828 -42.93 -41.75 -5.30
N ARG A 829 -43.36 -42.91 -4.80
CA ARG A 829 -44.69 -43.50 -5.07
C ARG A 829 -45.78 -42.97 -4.13
N VAL A 830 -45.79 -41.67 -3.86
CA VAL A 830 -46.76 -41.00 -2.97
C VAL A 830 -47.22 -39.68 -3.59
N PRO A 831 -48.53 -39.42 -3.75
CA PRO A 831 -49.01 -38.13 -4.24
C PRO A 831 -48.68 -36.99 -3.27
N SER A 832 -48.14 -35.89 -3.78
CA SER A 832 -47.98 -34.66 -2.98
C SER A 832 -49.35 -34.07 -2.62
N PRO A 833 -49.56 -33.60 -1.37
CA PRO A 833 -50.87 -33.14 -0.93
C PRO A 833 -51.29 -31.84 -1.64
N TYR A 834 -52.49 -31.85 -2.23
CA TYR A 834 -53.14 -30.65 -2.76
C TYR A 834 -53.61 -29.76 -1.61
N LEU A 835 -53.18 -28.50 -1.60
CA LEU A 835 -53.80 -27.43 -0.80
C LEU A 835 -54.41 -26.41 -1.75
N ALA A 836 -55.74 -26.30 -1.71
CA ALA A 836 -56.50 -25.38 -2.55
C ALA A 836 -56.36 -23.93 -2.08
N ALA A 837 -56.29 -23.00 -3.05
CA ALA A 837 -56.23 -21.57 -2.75
C ALA A 837 -57.51 -21.08 -2.04
N ARG A 838 -57.35 -20.26 -1.01
CA ARG A 838 -58.41 -19.45 -0.41
C ARG A 838 -58.09 -17.97 -0.56
N THR A 839 -59.12 -17.21 -0.94
CA THR A 839 -59.03 -15.78 -1.28
C THR A 839 -59.66 -14.91 -0.19
N THR A 840 -59.53 -13.59 -0.35
CA THR A 840 -60.29 -12.48 0.29
C THR A 840 -60.08 -12.16 1.79
N LEU A 841 -59.35 -11.04 1.98
CA LEU A 841 -59.74 -9.80 2.69
C LEU A 841 -59.79 -9.71 4.25
N ASP A 842 -59.14 -8.64 4.71
CA ASP A 842 -59.41 -7.69 5.81
C ASP A 842 -59.86 -8.17 7.21
N THR A 843 -59.05 -7.82 8.24
CA THR A 843 -59.42 -7.02 9.44
C THR A 843 -58.17 -6.81 10.35
N GLU A 844 -58.18 -5.81 11.23
CA GLU A 844 -57.06 -5.35 12.09
C GLU A 844 -56.91 -6.07 13.46
N LEU A 845 -55.94 -5.58 14.27
CA LEU A 845 -55.74 -5.77 15.73
C LEU A 845 -54.98 -7.07 16.17
N PRO A 846 -54.52 -7.16 17.44
CA PRO A 846 -53.42 -6.37 17.98
C PRO A 846 -52.31 -7.25 18.62
N GLY A 847 -51.18 -6.68 19.04
CA GLY A 847 -50.05 -7.45 19.61
C GLY A 847 -49.89 -7.34 21.14
N LEU A 848 -49.17 -8.30 21.75
CA LEU A 848 -48.35 -8.12 22.97
C LEU A 848 -47.45 -9.36 23.27
N SER A 849 -46.36 -9.10 23.99
CA SER A 849 -45.42 -9.93 24.78
C SER A 849 -45.37 -11.48 24.72
N ILE A 850 -44.13 -12.00 24.82
CA ILE A 850 -43.81 -13.35 25.38
C ILE A 850 -42.53 -13.25 26.25
N SER A 851 -42.39 -14.14 27.25
CA SER A 851 -41.36 -14.12 28.30
C SER A 851 -40.53 -15.42 28.36
N THR A 852 -39.34 -15.37 29.00
CA THR A 852 -38.49 -16.53 29.35
C THR A 852 -38.94 -17.23 30.65
N PRO A 853 -38.67 -18.55 30.81
CA PRO A 853 -37.77 -19.06 31.88
C PRO A 853 -37.04 -20.42 31.48
N PRO A 854 -36.47 -21.27 32.38
CA PRO A 854 -35.22 -21.03 33.13
C PRO A 854 -34.20 -22.23 33.24
N ASP A 855 -32.96 -21.88 33.64
CA ASP A 855 -31.89 -22.53 34.46
C ASP A 855 -31.78 -24.04 34.80
N PHE A 856 -30.51 -24.49 34.97
CA PHE A 856 -30.01 -25.29 36.12
C PHE A 856 -28.49 -25.07 36.37
N SER A 857 -28.02 -25.21 37.63
CA SER A 857 -26.67 -24.81 38.16
C SER A 857 -25.77 -26.03 38.53
N PRO A 858 -24.74 -26.02 39.45
CA PRO A 858 -24.28 -25.12 40.56
C PRO A 858 -22.79 -24.63 40.36
N SER A 859 -21.91 -24.22 41.30
CA SER A 859 -21.76 -24.38 42.78
C SER A 859 -20.80 -23.35 43.45
N THR A 860 -21.12 -22.91 44.69
CA THR A 860 -20.22 -22.62 45.86
C THR A 860 -19.10 -21.52 45.81
N PRO A 861 -18.63 -20.95 46.96
CA PRO A 861 -19.39 -20.37 48.08
C PRO A 861 -18.81 -19.05 48.73
N HIS A 862 -19.70 -18.10 49.10
CA HIS A 862 -19.91 -17.43 50.42
C HIS A 862 -18.76 -17.18 51.45
N LEU A 863 -18.73 -16.13 52.32
CA LEU A 863 -19.61 -14.96 52.68
C LEU A 863 -18.77 -13.63 52.71
N ASN A 864 -19.00 -12.47 53.38
CA ASN A 864 -19.99 -11.85 54.32
C ASN A 864 -19.88 -10.28 54.20
N ALA A 865 -20.91 -9.42 54.34
CA ALA A 865 -21.57 -8.80 55.53
C ALA A 865 -20.71 -7.78 56.36
N SER A 866 -21.20 -6.61 56.84
CA SER A 866 -22.59 -6.16 57.14
C SER A 866 -22.87 -4.61 57.14
N SER A 867 -24.07 -4.20 56.67
CA SER A 867 -25.06 -3.20 57.19
C SER A 867 -24.74 -1.76 57.76
N ILE A 868 -25.32 -0.69 57.14
CA ILE A 868 -26.41 0.26 57.59
C ILE A 868 -26.30 0.99 58.99
N PRO A 869 -26.76 2.27 59.29
CA PRO A 869 -27.54 3.32 58.56
C PRO A 869 -26.99 4.81 58.62
N SER A 870 -27.83 5.80 58.21
CA SER A 870 -27.69 7.30 58.21
C SER A 870 -27.95 8.00 59.60
N PRO A 871 -27.96 9.36 59.85
CA PRO A 871 -28.14 10.55 58.95
C PRO A 871 -27.34 11.89 59.27
N ARG A 872 -27.83 13.03 58.68
CA ARG A 872 -27.46 14.49 58.72
C ARG A 872 -27.27 15.17 60.11
N PRO A 873 -26.91 16.50 60.28
CA PRO A 873 -26.86 17.68 59.34
C PRO A 873 -25.45 18.39 59.27
N THR A 874 -25.13 19.70 59.07
CA THR A 874 -25.76 21.07 59.07
C THR A 874 -25.06 22.13 58.13
N THR A 875 -25.63 23.36 58.06
CA THR A 875 -25.12 24.76 57.83
C THR A 875 -23.72 25.08 57.24
N SER A 876 -23.49 26.15 56.43
CA SER A 876 -24.32 27.28 55.86
C SER A 876 -23.55 27.94 54.66
N SER A 877 -23.73 29.14 54.07
CA SER A 877 -24.34 30.47 54.40
C SER A 877 -24.85 31.26 53.13
N SER A 878 -24.89 32.60 53.19
CA SER A 878 -25.37 33.65 52.24
C SER A 878 -24.43 34.00 51.06
N ARG A 879 -24.83 34.43 49.84
CA ARG A 879 -25.79 35.48 49.33
C ARG A 879 -25.33 36.95 49.42
N VAL A 880 -25.21 37.64 48.27
CA VAL A 880 -25.48 39.10 48.06
C VAL A 880 -25.89 39.38 46.59
N SER A 881 -26.84 40.29 46.32
CA SER A 881 -27.09 40.86 44.99
C SER A 881 -27.92 42.18 45.03
N PHE A 882 -27.33 43.33 44.67
CA PHE A 882 -27.96 44.66 44.46
C PHE A 882 -27.02 45.45 43.51
N GLN A 883 -27.41 46.06 42.39
CA GLN A 883 -28.35 47.17 42.05
C GLN A 883 -27.71 48.58 41.98
N SER A 884 -27.66 49.11 40.73
CA SER A 884 -27.86 50.50 40.26
C SER A 884 -27.16 51.71 40.90
N THR A 885 -26.62 52.61 40.05
CA THR A 885 -27.22 53.96 39.80
C THR A 885 -26.57 54.71 38.60
N HIS A 886 -27.37 55.59 37.96
CA HIS A 886 -27.11 56.88 37.27
C HIS A 886 -25.68 57.34 36.82
N SER A 887 -25.50 58.18 35.77
CA SER A 887 -26.44 58.99 34.92
C SER A 887 -25.79 59.66 33.69
N ARG A 888 -26.60 59.96 32.65
CA ARG A 888 -26.52 61.07 31.64
C ARG A 888 -25.21 61.18 30.80
N SER A 889 -25.19 61.60 29.53
CA SER A 889 -26.08 62.43 28.67
C SER A 889 -26.15 61.88 27.23
N SER A 890 -27.27 61.93 26.48
CA SER A 890 -27.66 62.97 25.49
C SER A 890 -26.50 63.59 24.67
N THR A 891 -26.61 63.84 23.35
CA THR A 891 -27.81 64.24 22.58
C THR A 891 -27.64 64.07 21.05
N SER A 892 -28.70 63.68 20.30
CA SER A 892 -29.06 64.08 18.90
C SER A 892 -28.07 63.86 17.71
N LYS A 893 -28.47 63.72 16.42
CA LYS A 893 -29.79 63.82 15.74
C LYS A 893 -29.81 63.10 14.37
N GLN A 894 -30.93 62.42 14.09
CA GLN A 894 -31.73 62.41 12.84
C GLN A 894 -31.09 62.59 11.42
N ASN A 895 -31.26 61.54 10.60
CA ASN A 895 -31.95 61.49 9.29
C ASN A 895 -31.45 62.20 8.00
N LEU A 896 -31.77 61.50 6.89
CA LEU A 896 -32.07 61.96 5.51
C LEU A 896 -30.93 62.31 4.53
N SER A 897 -30.80 61.46 3.50
CA SER A 897 -30.44 61.79 2.11
C SER A 897 -31.51 62.73 1.48
N PRO A 898 -31.31 63.42 0.31
CA PRO A 898 -30.87 62.77 -0.95
C PRO A 898 -30.11 63.61 -2.04
N THR A 899 -29.70 62.90 -3.10
CA THR A 899 -29.63 63.30 -4.54
C THR A 899 -28.59 64.27 -5.15
N LEU A 900 -28.08 63.82 -6.31
CA LEU A 900 -27.88 64.53 -7.61
C LEU A 900 -26.51 65.10 -8.09
N ALA A 901 -26.34 65.01 -9.43
CA ALA A 901 -25.56 65.86 -10.36
C ALA A 901 -24.05 65.61 -10.65
N ALA A 902 -23.79 64.63 -11.53
CA ALA A 902 -23.14 64.77 -12.85
C ALA A 902 -21.87 65.64 -13.11
N ARG A 903 -20.85 65.00 -13.73
CA ARG A 903 -19.96 65.42 -14.85
C ARG A 903 -19.00 64.24 -15.14
N SER A 904 -18.81 63.62 -16.31
CA SER A 904 -18.80 63.97 -17.76
C SER A 904 -17.38 64.15 -18.32
N SER A 905 -17.19 63.70 -19.57
CA SER A 905 -15.94 63.68 -20.37
C SER A 905 -14.96 62.53 -20.06
N SER A 906 -14.21 61.95 -21.02
CA SER A 906 -14.49 61.50 -22.40
C SER A 906 -13.17 61.08 -23.07
N LEU A 907 -13.16 60.02 -23.88
CA LEU A 907 -12.42 59.95 -25.15
C LEU A 907 -12.67 58.62 -25.86
N GLU A 908 -13.21 58.67 -27.08
CA GLU A 908 -13.24 57.52 -28.01
C GLU A 908 -12.07 57.59 -28.98
N ILE A 909 -11.52 56.44 -29.37
CA ILE A 909 -10.95 56.23 -30.71
C ILE A 909 -11.36 54.83 -31.19
N GLY A 910 -12.27 54.75 -32.15
CA GLY A 910 -12.67 53.50 -32.79
C GLY A 910 -11.99 53.26 -34.14
N ARG A 911 -11.78 51.99 -34.53
CA ARG A 911 -11.42 51.62 -35.91
C ARG A 911 -11.97 50.25 -36.35
N LEU A 912 -13.07 50.32 -37.09
CA LEU A 912 -13.43 49.54 -38.29
C LEU A 912 -12.84 48.12 -38.49
N SER A 913 -13.74 47.15 -38.37
CA SER A 913 -14.14 46.24 -39.46
C SER A 913 -13.10 45.38 -40.21
N ARG A 914 -13.28 44.05 -40.12
CA ARG A 914 -13.36 43.21 -41.33
C ARG A 914 -14.26 41.99 -41.14
N SER A 915 -15.14 41.74 -42.11
CA SER A 915 -16.00 40.55 -42.19
C SER A 915 -15.49 39.60 -43.27
N ALA A 916 -15.69 38.30 -43.08
CA ALA A 916 -15.59 37.29 -44.13
C ALA A 916 -16.57 36.15 -43.83
N SER A 917 -17.64 36.05 -44.63
CA SER A 917 -18.68 35.02 -44.51
C SER A 917 -18.75 34.16 -45.77
N ARG A 918 -18.99 32.85 -45.60
CA ARG A 918 -19.54 31.89 -46.58
C ARG A 918 -20.20 30.76 -45.75
N THR A 919 -21.50 30.45 -45.83
CA THR A 919 -22.34 29.99 -46.96
C THR A 919 -21.78 28.72 -47.61
N SER A 920 -22.53 27.65 -47.87
CA SER A 920 -23.99 27.40 -47.83
C SER A 920 -24.23 25.88 -47.67
N LEU A 921 -25.41 25.38 -47.26
CA LEU A 921 -26.60 25.18 -48.11
C LEU A 921 -27.84 24.84 -47.26
N ALA A 922 -29.02 25.00 -47.84
CA ALA A 922 -30.30 24.65 -47.22
C ALA A 922 -31.20 23.91 -48.22
N ALA A 923 -32.11 23.09 -47.70
CA ALA A 923 -33.28 22.56 -48.39
C ALA A 923 -34.50 22.72 -47.47
N ALA A 924 -35.68 22.99 -48.04
CA ALA A 924 -36.85 23.43 -47.27
C ALA A 924 -38.08 22.57 -47.50
N GLY A 925 -38.96 22.52 -46.50
CA GLY A 925 -40.30 21.92 -46.58
C GLY A 925 -41.21 22.52 -45.52
N ARG A 926 -42.24 23.25 -45.93
CA ARG A 926 -43.32 23.74 -45.06
C ARG A 926 -44.48 22.75 -45.11
N ASN A 927 -45.28 22.66 -44.02
CA ASN A 927 -46.73 22.89 -44.06
C ASN A 927 -47.42 22.72 -42.69
N THR A 928 -48.47 23.50 -42.51
CA THR A 928 -49.52 23.54 -41.46
C THR A 928 -50.79 24.05 -42.18
N PRO A 929 -52.06 23.91 -41.67
CA PRO A 929 -52.45 23.96 -40.26
C PRO A 929 -53.71 23.13 -39.83
N THR A 930 -54.29 23.50 -38.68
CA THR A 930 -55.73 23.40 -38.25
C THR A 930 -56.40 22.04 -37.90
N SER A 931 -56.94 21.99 -36.66
CA SER A 931 -58.21 21.39 -36.13
C SER A 931 -58.80 20.09 -36.73
N GLY A 932 -59.39 19.17 -35.94
CA GLY A 932 -59.70 19.15 -34.50
C GLY A 932 -60.59 17.96 -34.09
N LEU A 933 -61.08 17.95 -32.84
CA LEU A 933 -61.90 16.92 -32.15
C LEU A 933 -61.22 15.57 -31.78
N GLU A 934 -60.86 15.53 -30.50
CA GLU A 934 -60.93 14.46 -29.49
C GLU A 934 -61.49 13.06 -29.87
N THR A 935 -60.77 12.04 -29.42
CA THR A 935 -61.33 10.87 -28.70
C THR A 935 -60.30 10.36 -27.68
N ALA A 936 -60.75 9.79 -26.56
CA ALA A 936 -59.87 9.49 -25.43
C ALA A 936 -59.13 8.15 -25.56
N ALA A 937 -57.80 8.16 -25.42
CA ALA A 937 -56.95 6.97 -25.33
C ALA A 937 -55.87 7.09 -24.23
N SER A 938 -55.41 5.95 -23.73
CA SER A 938 -54.70 5.82 -22.45
C SER A 938 -53.26 6.38 -22.41
N ARG A 939 -52.82 6.75 -21.19
CA ARG A 939 -51.49 7.30 -20.89
C ARG A 939 -50.35 6.30 -21.12
N LEU A 940 -49.79 6.24 -22.33
CA LEU A 940 -48.46 5.63 -22.53
C LEU A 940 -47.35 6.60 -22.11
N ARG A 941 -46.80 6.40 -20.90
CA ARG A 941 -45.60 7.10 -20.42
C ARG A 941 -44.41 6.78 -21.33
N ARG A 942 -44.05 7.73 -22.20
CA ARG A 942 -42.78 7.72 -22.96
C ARG A 942 -41.62 7.63 -21.96
N ARG A 943 -40.99 6.46 -21.82
CA ARG A 943 -39.83 6.26 -20.94
C ARG A 943 -38.76 7.29 -21.30
N ARG A 944 -38.49 8.27 -20.42
CA ARG A 944 -37.30 9.12 -20.54
C ARG A 944 -36.07 8.20 -20.61
N LYS A 945 -35.18 8.39 -21.58
CA LYS A 945 -33.92 7.63 -21.67
C LYS A 945 -33.18 7.74 -20.33
N PRO A 946 -32.55 6.67 -19.82
CA PRO A 946 -31.75 6.76 -18.61
C PRO A 946 -30.67 7.83 -18.82
N VAL A 947 -30.64 8.84 -17.95
CA VAL A 947 -29.67 9.93 -18.06
C VAL A 947 -28.32 9.37 -17.64
N ASP A 948 -27.34 9.38 -18.55
CA ASP A 948 -25.95 8.98 -18.30
C ASP A 948 -25.29 10.00 -17.34
N ARG A 949 -25.59 9.86 -16.05
CA ARG A 949 -25.07 10.68 -14.94
C ARG A 949 -23.79 10.08 -14.41
N TRP A 950 -22.83 10.94 -14.09
CA TRP A 950 -21.57 10.56 -13.47
C TRP A 950 -21.46 11.13 -12.06
N TRP A 951 -20.88 10.36 -11.15
CA TRP A 951 -20.46 10.83 -9.84
C TRP A 951 -18.97 11.17 -9.89
N ARG A 952 -18.62 12.42 -9.61
CA ARG A 952 -17.25 12.84 -9.28
C ARG A 952 -17.07 12.80 -7.78
N ILE A 953 -16.02 12.12 -7.32
CA ILE A 953 -15.79 11.74 -5.94
C ILE A 953 -14.35 12.11 -5.57
N SER A 954 -14.21 13.01 -4.60
CA SER A 954 -12.99 13.18 -3.80
C SER A 954 -13.30 12.89 -2.33
N ASP A 955 -12.27 12.79 -1.49
CA ASP A 955 -12.43 12.54 -0.05
C ASP A 955 -13.31 13.62 0.65
N GLU A 956 -13.30 14.87 0.14
CA GLU A 956 -14.15 15.94 0.65
C GLU A 956 -15.59 15.91 0.09
N LYS A 957 -15.70 15.74 -1.24
CA LYS A 957 -16.81 16.27 -2.07
C LYS A 957 -17.28 15.23 -3.09
N ILE A 958 -18.58 14.95 -3.06
CA ILE A 958 -19.29 14.11 -4.03
C ILE A 958 -20.24 15.02 -4.82
N LYS A 959 -20.21 14.94 -6.16
CA LYS A 959 -21.05 15.76 -7.06
C LYS A 959 -21.52 14.96 -8.27
N GLU A 960 -22.73 15.24 -8.77
CA GLU A 960 -23.11 14.81 -10.13
C GLU A 960 -22.35 15.65 -11.17
N CYS A 961 -22.02 15.04 -12.32
CA CYS A 961 -21.38 15.65 -13.47
C CYS A 961 -21.81 14.95 -14.79
N LYS A 962 -21.48 15.55 -15.93
CA LYS A 962 -21.82 15.08 -17.28
C LYS A 962 -20.66 14.26 -17.87
N THR A 963 -20.96 13.37 -18.83
CA THR A 963 -19.90 12.63 -19.56
C THR A 963 -18.89 13.56 -20.25
N SER A 964 -19.30 14.75 -20.71
CA SER A 964 -18.40 15.78 -21.23
C SER A 964 -17.27 16.15 -20.28
N ASP A 965 -17.59 16.20 -18.98
CA ASP A 965 -16.70 16.68 -17.94
C ASP A 965 -15.64 15.61 -17.64
N VAL A 966 -16.04 14.33 -17.74
CA VAL A 966 -15.21 13.14 -17.58
C VAL A 966 -14.23 13.01 -18.75
N LEU A 967 -14.73 13.06 -20.00
CA LEU A 967 -13.90 13.02 -21.21
C LEU A 967 -12.97 14.25 -21.36
N GLY A 968 -13.21 15.30 -20.56
CA GLY A 968 -12.36 16.48 -20.45
C GLY A 968 -11.08 16.29 -19.61
N MET A 969 -10.99 15.25 -18.77
CA MET A 969 -9.87 15.01 -17.82
C MET A 969 -8.58 14.48 -18.49
N GLN A 970 -8.24 14.98 -19.68
CA GLN A 970 -7.25 14.38 -20.58
C GLN A 970 -5.80 14.48 -20.09
N LYS A 971 -5.47 15.43 -19.19
CA LYS A 971 -4.14 15.52 -18.56
C LYS A 971 -4.07 14.69 -17.28
N GLU A 972 -5.19 14.65 -16.56
CA GLU A 972 -5.30 14.14 -15.20
C GLU A 972 -5.62 12.64 -15.16
N VAL A 973 -6.26 12.10 -16.20
CA VAL A 973 -6.60 10.67 -16.31
C VAL A 973 -5.37 9.79 -16.18
N TYR A 974 -5.50 8.79 -15.30
CA TYR A 974 -4.42 7.90 -14.86
C TYR A 974 -4.85 6.42 -14.91
N LEU A 975 -6.06 6.08 -14.43
CA LEU A 975 -6.71 4.80 -14.72
C LEU A 975 -8.02 5.00 -15.50
N LEU A 976 -8.35 4.07 -16.39
CA LEU A 976 -9.66 3.95 -17.04
C LEU A 976 -10.20 2.53 -16.87
N PHE A 977 -11.51 2.42 -16.68
CA PHE A 977 -12.23 1.15 -16.57
C PHE A 977 -13.37 1.14 -17.59
N TYR A 978 -13.29 0.25 -18.56
CA TYR A 978 -14.38 0.00 -19.50
C TYR A 978 -14.96 -1.41 -19.31
N GLU A 979 -16.27 -1.56 -19.45
CA GLU A 979 -16.99 -2.84 -19.44
C GLU A 979 -17.40 -3.21 -20.87
N MET A 980 -17.25 -4.48 -21.25
CA MET A 980 -17.57 -4.98 -22.59
C MET A 980 -19.08 -4.88 -22.83
N GLU A 981 -19.47 -4.24 -23.93
CA GLU A 981 -20.88 -4.18 -24.32
C GLU A 981 -21.33 -5.57 -24.79
N LYS A 982 -22.29 -6.14 -24.07
CA LYS A 982 -22.92 -7.42 -24.44
C LYS A 982 -23.74 -7.21 -25.72
N PRO A 983 -23.76 -8.18 -26.65
CA PRO A 983 -24.62 -8.11 -27.82
C PRO A 983 -26.09 -7.99 -27.38
N ASN A 984 -26.87 -7.18 -28.09
CA ASN A 984 -28.29 -6.99 -27.80
C ASN A 984 -29.08 -8.27 -28.15
N ASN A 985 -29.20 -9.19 -27.20
CA ASN A 985 -30.13 -10.32 -27.27
C ASN A 985 -31.58 -9.84 -27.01
N GLY A 986 -32.05 -8.94 -27.85
CA GLY A 986 -33.42 -8.45 -27.91
C GLY A 986 -33.78 -8.16 -29.37
N PRO A 987 -34.99 -8.53 -29.84
CA PRO A 987 -35.32 -8.46 -31.25
C PRO A 987 -35.42 -7.02 -31.74
N GLU A 988 -34.44 -6.60 -32.56
CA GLU A 988 -34.60 -5.40 -33.38
C GLU A 988 -35.66 -5.67 -34.44
N PHE A 989 -36.90 -5.27 -34.16
CA PHE A 989 -37.95 -5.14 -35.17
C PHE A 989 -37.51 -4.08 -36.19
N SER A 990 -36.94 -4.54 -37.29
CA SER A 990 -36.59 -3.71 -38.43
C SER A 990 -37.82 -3.00 -38.96
N LYS A 991 -37.79 -1.66 -38.89
CA LYS A 991 -38.69 -0.77 -39.61
C LYS A 991 -37.87 0.18 -40.46
N GLY A 992 -37.58 -0.26 -41.67
CA GLY A 992 -37.39 0.67 -42.80
C GLY A 992 -38.73 1.24 -43.25
N PRO A 993 -38.77 1.95 -44.40
CA PRO A 993 -37.67 2.15 -45.35
C PRO A 993 -36.51 2.97 -44.77
#